data_AF-G3NN02-F1
#
_entry.id   AF-G3NN02-F1
#
_cell.length_a   1.000
_cell.length_b   1.000
_cell.length_c   1.000
_cell.angle_alpha   90.00
_cell.angle_beta   90.00
_cell.angle_gamma   90.00
#
_symmetry.space_group_name_H-M   'P 1'
#
loop_
_entity.id
_entity.type
_entity.pdbx_description
1 polymer ?
#
loop_
_entity_poly.entity_id
_entity_poly.type
_entity_poly.pdbx_seq_one_letter_code
_entity_poly.pdbx_strand_id
1 'polypeptide(L)'
;MLSLLIKLHQKLSSKQNSLSASWLEDTDTSRHAHGDGITAIERILTKAATRSCQIKRSIQDICGKVCPPVPPKKNSPADKKTMDKEERRQRARERQQKLLAEFASRQKSFMETAMDVESPDTEAAMDLGASEVMESEVLYDCVICGQSGPSTEDRPTGLVVLLQASSVLGHRCQSKEAKKLPTSDEEHIYAADTCGVAHDVRLTLMQRFFKDSSCLQSVSIGWDGGVYVQTCGHTLHIDCHKSYMESLRNDQVLQGFSVDKGEFTCPLCRQFANSVLPCRPGRGSEAGAWHTPTSKKTFVLVKEVEDLQEKLGPFPTESNLSKEMELVIKDVKNTTQKKYMDYGKNPGSPDNDFLFMYSVARTNLELELVHRGGNLCSGGASASAKRSCLNQLFHVLAMHMRLYSIDSAYNPWTKLTQVTQDREADGFDEERPEVPMLFRDVPSLLIIFVLTMPQPLRKEHFSCVVKMLYNLQFTQAVAALSTKFSPEERQAWRASGALKKNLENADSSCEALLGHVIAELSKDKSVYEVNAEEALMLSSSVWSPQSIEFSLQQFCLPFLRLSCLLQHHLYGDDLTGCPEEEEFMSLAVCLGLSPSAPQPPNVVHSASYLNWAVGAFDLVTQWCAEVTGLSQMQADQSKALLVQEPQWTAPRLLQLPDNYNIIFQYYHRKACSACKKVPKDPALCLVCGAFVCLKGVCCKQQGVCECVLHSQHCGAATGIFLLINASVIIIIRGHRFCLWGSVYLDAHGEEDRDLRYSRGKPLFLCEERYRVLEQQWGSHTFDHINKRWGPHYNGL
;
A
#
# COMPACT_ATOMS: atom_id res chain seq x y z
N MET A 1 -12.82 28.21 34.08
CA MET A 1 -12.77 26.76 33.75
C MET A 1 -13.95 25.98 34.37
N LEU A 2 -14.18 26.04 35.69
CA LEU A 2 -15.28 25.30 36.37
C LEU A 2 -16.69 25.61 35.84
N SER A 3 -17.03 26.88 35.57
CA SER A 3 -18.33 27.27 34.98
C SER A 3 -18.56 26.68 33.57
N LEU A 4 -17.49 26.48 32.80
CA LEU A 4 -17.55 25.88 31.46
C LEU A 4 -17.81 24.38 31.53
N LEU A 5 -17.17 23.69 32.48
CA LEU A 5 -17.38 22.26 32.74
C LEU A 5 -18.80 21.97 33.20
N ILE A 6 -19.36 22.80 34.08
CA ILE A 6 -20.75 22.66 34.56
C ILE A 6 -21.76 22.89 33.42
N LYS A 7 -21.53 23.89 32.56
CA LYS A 7 -22.37 24.12 31.36
C LYS A 7 -22.25 23.00 30.33
N LEU A 8 -21.07 22.40 30.18
CA LEU A 8 -20.84 21.28 29.27
C LEU A 8 -21.54 20.01 29.77
N HIS A 9 -21.49 19.74 31.08
CA HIS A 9 -22.23 18.64 31.71
C HIS A 9 -23.74 18.77 31.51
N GLN A 10 -24.32 19.96 31.75
CA GLN A 10 -25.75 20.20 31.51
C GLN A 10 -26.15 20.01 30.04
N LYS A 11 -25.26 20.39 29.11
CA LYS A 11 -25.50 20.25 27.66
C LYS A 11 -25.44 18.79 27.21
N LEU A 12 -24.55 17.98 27.79
CA LEU A 12 -24.42 16.55 27.49
C LEU A 12 -25.50 15.69 28.19
N SER A 13 -25.96 16.10 29.38
CA SER A 13 -26.95 15.37 30.16
C SER A 13 -28.39 15.51 29.62
N SER A 14 -28.67 16.49 28.76
CA SER A 14 -30.00 16.78 28.15
C SER A 14 -31.17 16.99 29.13
N LYS A 15 -30.91 17.02 30.45
CA LYS A 15 -31.85 17.38 31.52
C LYS A 15 -31.42 18.71 32.16
N GLN A 16 -32.36 19.62 32.37
CA GLN A 16 -32.12 20.75 33.28
C GLN A 16 -32.03 20.19 34.72
N ASN A 17 -30.98 20.58 35.45
CA ASN A 17 -30.73 20.24 36.87
C ASN A 17 -30.22 18.82 37.17
N SER A 18 -29.31 18.27 36.36
CA SER A 18 -28.63 17.00 36.68
C SER A 18 -27.62 17.07 37.84
N LEU A 19 -27.13 18.26 38.20
CA LEU A 19 -26.21 18.48 39.32
C LEU A 19 -26.92 19.26 40.43
N SER A 20 -27.61 18.57 41.35
CA SER A 20 -28.16 19.19 42.56
C SER A 20 -27.07 19.42 43.61
N ALA A 21 -27.30 20.36 44.53
CA ALA A 21 -26.38 20.67 45.63
C ALA A 21 -26.06 19.47 46.55
N SER A 22 -26.87 18.40 46.48
CA SER A 22 -26.71 17.14 47.24
C SER A 22 -25.73 16.14 46.60
N TRP A 23 -25.27 16.35 45.37
CA TRP A 23 -24.39 15.41 44.65
C TRP A 23 -23.00 15.23 45.28
N LEU A 24 -22.58 16.14 46.16
CA LEU A 24 -21.28 16.10 46.84
C LEU A 24 -21.25 15.25 48.12
N GLU A 25 -22.38 14.66 48.53
CA GLU A 25 -22.48 13.86 49.76
C GLU A 25 -22.59 12.35 49.54
N ASP A 26 -23.04 11.88 48.37
CA ASP A 26 -23.09 10.45 48.04
C ASP A 26 -21.94 10.02 47.12
N THR A 27 -20.86 9.51 47.71
CA THR A 27 -19.81 8.78 46.97
C THR A 27 -19.94 7.28 47.20
N ASP A 28 -20.75 6.61 46.38
CA ASP A 28 -20.70 5.15 46.24
C ASP A 28 -19.70 4.80 45.11
N THR A 29 -18.55 4.24 45.47
CA THR A 29 -17.39 4.01 44.59
C THR A 29 -17.52 2.77 43.69
N SER A 30 -18.70 2.15 43.59
CA SER A 30 -18.85 0.79 43.06
C SER A 30 -19.46 0.63 41.66
N ARG A 31 -19.80 1.71 40.94
CA ARG A 31 -20.32 1.61 39.55
C ARG A 31 -19.56 2.49 38.57
N HIS A 32 -18.62 1.92 37.84
CA HIS A 32 -17.85 2.65 36.85
C HIS A 32 -17.75 1.89 35.52
N ALA A 33 -18.61 2.25 34.57
CA ALA A 33 -18.37 1.97 33.16
C ALA A 33 -17.37 3.01 32.62
N HIS A 34 -16.31 2.55 31.96
CA HIS A 34 -15.38 3.41 31.24
C HIS A 34 -16.01 3.79 29.88
N GLY A 35 -16.18 5.09 29.59
CA GLY A 35 -16.46 5.55 28.22
C GLY A 35 -17.38 6.77 28.05
N ASP A 36 -18.10 7.24 29.07
CA ASP A 36 -19.01 8.39 28.91
C ASP A 36 -18.37 9.72 29.38
N GLY A 37 -18.43 10.75 28.52
CA GLY A 37 -17.89 12.08 28.78
C GLY A 37 -18.55 12.80 29.95
N ILE A 38 -19.78 12.43 30.31
CA ILE A 38 -20.51 13.01 31.45
C ILE A 38 -19.86 12.61 32.78
N THR A 39 -19.55 11.32 32.94
CA THR A 39 -18.93 10.76 34.15
C THR A 39 -17.48 11.22 34.33
N ALA A 40 -16.79 11.54 33.23
CA ALA A 40 -15.45 12.14 33.26
C ALA A 40 -15.47 13.57 33.82
N ILE A 41 -16.45 14.39 33.40
CA ILE A 41 -16.60 15.77 33.89
C ILE A 41 -16.95 15.75 35.38
N GLU A 42 -17.83 14.85 35.80
CA GLU A 42 -18.17 14.61 37.21
C GLU A 42 -16.93 14.30 38.05
N ARG A 43 -16.11 13.31 37.64
CA ARG A 43 -14.86 12.97 38.34
C ARG A 43 -13.89 14.15 38.48
N ILE A 44 -13.79 14.99 37.45
CA ILE A 44 -12.93 16.18 37.48
C ILE A 44 -13.47 17.20 38.50
N LEU A 45 -14.79 17.43 38.54
CA LEU A 45 -15.41 18.33 39.50
C LEU A 45 -15.31 17.81 40.95
N THR A 46 -15.46 16.51 41.19
CA THR A 46 -15.27 15.90 42.52
C THR A 46 -13.82 16.03 42.99
N LYS A 47 -12.84 15.68 42.13
CA LYS A 47 -11.41 15.82 42.46
C LYS A 47 -10.99 17.27 42.70
N ALA A 48 -11.61 18.22 42.02
CA ALA A 48 -11.36 19.64 42.24
C ALA A 48 -11.97 20.12 43.58
N ALA A 49 -13.16 19.62 43.95
CA ALA A 49 -13.83 19.96 45.19
C ALA A 49 -13.16 19.35 46.44
N THR A 50 -12.52 18.17 46.33
CA THR A 50 -11.79 17.54 47.46
C THR A 50 -10.44 18.21 47.73
N ARG A 51 -9.83 18.85 46.73
CA ARG A 51 -8.52 19.51 46.86
C ARG A 51 -8.58 20.92 47.46
N SER A 52 -9.74 21.59 47.46
CA SER A 52 -9.87 22.94 48.05
C SER A 52 -11.31 23.25 48.46
N CYS A 53 -11.49 23.66 49.71
CA CYS A 53 -12.77 24.08 50.27
C CYS A 53 -13.34 25.34 49.59
N GLN A 54 -12.48 26.19 49.02
CA GLN A 54 -12.88 27.39 48.29
C GLN A 54 -13.41 27.06 46.88
N ILE A 55 -12.85 26.04 46.24
CA ILE A 55 -13.34 25.51 44.96
C ILE A 55 -14.70 24.81 45.17
N LYS A 56 -14.86 24.04 46.26
CA LYS A 56 -16.15 23.42 46.62
C LYS A 56 -17.27 24.45 46.78
N ARG A 57 -17.04 25.55 47.50
CA ARG A 57 -18.02 26.66 47.62
C ARG A 57 -18.30 27.35 46.30
N SER A 58 -17.28 27.53 45.46
CA SER A 58 -17.44 28.17 44.14
C SER A 58 -18.28 27.31 43.18
N ILE A 59 -18.13 25.98 43.23
CA ILE A 59 -18.96 25.06 42.45
C ILE A 59 -20.43 25.12 42.93
N GLN A 60 -20.66 25.13 44.24
CA GLN A 60 -22.02 25.25 44.82
C GLN A 60 -22.70 26.58 44.46
N ASP A 61 -21.97 27.70 44.50
CA ASP A 61 -22.49 29.03 44.13
C ASP A 61 -22.80 29.13 42.62
N ILE A 62 -21.98 28.52 41.77
CA ILE A 62 -22.23 28.47 40.31
C ILE A 62 -23.45 27.60 39.99
N CYS A 63 -23.62 26.45 40.67
CA CYS A 63 -24.82 25.62 40.48
C CYS A 63 -26.10 26.32 41.00
N GLY A 64 -26.01 27.14 42.05
CA GLY A 64 -27.14 27.91 42.59
C GLY A 64 -27.56 29.13 41.77
N LYS A 65 -26.65 29.74 41.01
CA LYS A 65 -26.90 30.96 40.20
C LYS A 65 -27.48 30.70 38.81
N VAL A 66 -27.57 29.45 38.35
CA VAL A 66 -28.16 29.10 37.05
C VAL A 66 -29.67 28.87 37.21
N CYS A 67 -30.38 29.95 37.56
CA CYS A 67 -31.84 30.04 37.55
C CYS A 67 -32.23 31.51 37.30
N PRO A 68 -32.97 31.86 36.24
CA PRO A 68 -33.77 33.08 36.25
C PRO A 68 -35.21 32.75 36.69
N PRO A 69 -35.76 33.43 37.72
CA PRO A 69 -37.21 33.53 37.88
C PRO A 69 -37.75 34.51 36.82
N VAL A 70 -38.84 34.13 36.16
CA VAL A 70 -39.59 34.96 35.20
C VAL A 70 -40.31 36.10 35.93
N PRO A 71 -40.26 37.36 35.44
CA PRO A 71 -41.27 38.37 35.77
C PRO A 71 -42.06 38.85 34.52
N PRO A 72 -43.25 39.44 34.71
CA PRO A 72 -44.31 39.51 33.70
C PRO A 72 -44.27 40.74 32.78
N LYS A 73 -44.96 40.61 31.64
CA LYS A 73 -45.24 41.64 30.62
C LYS A 73 -45.95 42.87 31.18
N LYS A 74 -45.56 44.06 30.69
CA LYS A 74 -46.42 45.27 30.57
C LYS A 74 -46.19 45.96 29.22
N ASN A 75 -47.27 46.50 28.67
CA ASN A 75 -47.49 46.93 27.28
C ASN A 75 -46.93 48.33 26.93
N SER A 76 -46.46 48.46 25.66
CA SER A 76 -46.56 49.54 24.62
C SER A 76 -46.60 51.05 25.01
N PRO A 77 -46.18 52.03 24.15
CA PRO A 77 -46.33 52.03 22.67
C PRO A 77 -45.19 52.67 21.83
N ALA A 78 -45.08 52.25 20.56
CA ALA A 78 -44.51 53.06 19.46
C ALA A 78 -44.83 52.41 18.09
N ASP A 79 -46.09 52.51 17.69
CA ASP A 79 -46.59 52.19 16.36
C ASP A 79 -46.02 53.19 15.33
N LYS A 80 -45.14 52.69 14.45
CA LYS A 80 -44.90 53.19 13.08
C LYS A 80 -43.79 52.44 12.32
N LYS A 81 -42.99 51.59 12.99
CA LYS A 81 -41.93 50.76 12.36
C LYS A 81 -42.28 49.27 12.20
N THR A 82 -43.45 48.83 12.66
CA THR A 82 -43.89 47.43 12.69
C THR A 82 -44.51 46.95 11.39
N MET A 83 -45.20 47.83 10.65
CA MET A 83 -45.88 47.49 9.39
C MET A 83 -44.93 46.94 8.29
N ASP A 84 -43.78 47.58 8.06
CA ASP A 84 -42.84 47.18 6.99
C ASP A 84 -42.08 45.87 7.33
N LYS A 85 -41.94 45.55 8.63
CA LYS A 85 -41.31 44.29 9.06
C LYS A 85 -42.29 43.12 9.03
N GLU A 86 -43.56 43.36 9.36
CA GLU A 86 -44.64 42.37 9.29
C GLU A 86 -44.90 41.98 7.81
N GLU A 87 -44.99 42.96 6.92
CA GLU A 87 -45.25 42.76 5.49
C GLU A 87 -44.13 41.97 4.79
N ARG A 88 -42.86 42.24 5.10
CA ARG A 88 -41.72 41.45 4.59
C ARG A 88 -41.75 40.01 5.11
N ARG A 89 -42.18 39.79 6.35
CA ARG A 89 -42.30 38.45 6.95
C ARG A 89 -43.48 37.67 6.38
N GLN A 90 -44.52 38.37 5.95
CA GLN A 90 -45.68 37.78 5.28
C GLN A 90 -45.33 37.40 3.84
N ARG A 91 -44.68 38.29 3.07
CA ARG A 91 -44.20 37.97 1.71
C ARG A 91 -43.17 36.82 1.70
N ALA A 92 -42.33 36.71 2.72
CA ALA A 92 -41.40 35.58 2.86
C ALA A 92 -42.13 34.25 3.10
N ARG A 93 -43.18 34.26 3.93
CA ARG A 93 -44.02 33.07 4.20
C ARG A 93 -44.84 32.68 2.98
N GLU A 94 -45.42 33.64 2.27
CA GLU A 94 -46.13 33.39 1.01
C GLU A 94 -45.22 32.80 -0.06
N ARG A 95 -43.97 33.28 -0.17
CA ARG A 95 -42.96 32.69 -1.08
C ARG A 95 -42.59 31.26 -0.69
N GLN A 96 -42.37 30.99 0.60
CA GLN A 96 -42.13 29.63 1.08
C GLN A 96 -43.32 28.71 0.81
N GLN A 97 -44.55 29.20 1.04
CA GLN A 97 -45.77 28.42 0.86
C GLN A 97 -46.04 28.15 -0.62
N LYS A 98 -45.73 29.10 -1.52
CA LYS A 98 -45.84 28.92 -2.96
C LYS A 98 -44.82 27.93 -3.50
N LEU A 99 -43.58 27.94 -2.98
CA LEU A 99 -42.56 26.94 -3.30
C LEU A 99 -42.97 25.54 -2.81
N LEU A 100 -43.51 25.43 -1.60
CA LEU A 100 -44.04 24.16 -1.07
C LEU A 100 -45.24 23.64 -1.88
N ALA A 101 -46.14 24.53 -2.31
CA ALA A 101 -47.27 24.17 -3.15
C ALA A 101 -46.82 23.75 -4.57
N GLU A 102 -45.81 24.41 -5.14
CA GLU A 102 -45.23 24.01 -6.43
C GLU A 102 -44.52 22.65 -6.33
N PHE A 103 -43.80 22.40 -5.22
CA PHE A 103 -43.19 21.10 -4.95
C PHE A 103 -44.25 19.99 -4.80
N ALA A 104 -45.32 20.25 -4.05
CA ALA A 104 -46.42 19.32 -3.87
C ALA A 104 -47.17 19.07 -5.20
N SER A 105 -47.36 20.10 -6.02
CA SER A 105 -47.97 19.97 -7.35
C SER A 105 -47.11 19.16 -8.31
N ARG A 106 -45.77 19.35 -8.30
CA ARG A 106 -44.85 18.54 -9.13
C ARG A 106 -44.76 17.10 -8.65
N GLN A 107 -44.80 16.87 -7.34
CA GLN A 107 -44.83 15.52 -6.78
C GLN A 107 -46.15 14.81 -7.11
N LYS A 108 -47.28 15.54 -7.08
CA LYS A 108 -48.58 15.01 -7.45
C LYS A 108 -48.68 14.72 -8.96
N SER A 109 -48.19 15.61 -9.82
CA SER A 109 -48.16 15.36 -11.27
C SER A 109 -47.24 14.19 -11.61
N PHE A 110 -46.14 14.01 -10.86
CA PHE A 110 -45.27 12.84 -11.00
C PHE A 110 -45.97 11.55 -10.58
N MET A 111 -46.73 11.56 -9.47
CA MET A 111 -47.56 10.41 -9.06
C MET A 111 -48.70 10.10 -10.05
N GLU A 112 -49.39 11.12 -10.59
CA GLU A 112 -50.43 10.90 -11.62
C GLU A 112 -49.84 10.34 -12.92
N THR A 113 -48.67 10.82 -13.36
CA THR A 113 -47.98 10.27 -14.54
C THR A 113 -47.50 8.83 -14.33
N ALA A 114 -47.15 8.46 -13.10
CA ALA A 114 -46.74 7.09 -12.76
C ALA A 114 -47.95 6.14 -12.61
N MET A 115 -49.14 6.65 -12.31
CA MET A 115 -50.37 5.84 -12.16
C MET A 115 -51.13 5.66 -13.49
N ASP A 116 -50.98 6.57 -14.47
CA ASP A 116 -51.54 6.41 -15.83
C ASP A 116 -50.79 5.38 -16.70
N VAL A 117 -49.68 4.81 -16.20
CA VAL A 117 -48.90 3.77 -16.90
C VAL A 117 -49.31 2.34 -16.47
N GLU A 118 -50.18 2.17 -15.46
CA GLU A 118 -50.57 0.85 -14.96
C GLU A 118 -52.09 0.66 -14.84
N SER A 119 -52.72 0.16 -15.92
CA SER A 119 -53.64 -1.00 -15.96
C SER A 119 -54.58 -0.95 -17.18
N PRO A 120 -55.20 -2.07 -17.61
CA PRO A 120 -54.63 -3.40 -17.88
C PRO A 120 -55.05 -3.91 -19.29
N ASP A 121 -54.37 -4.91 -19.83
CA ASP A 121 -55.04 -5.90 -20.68
C ASP A 121 -54.59 -7.30 -20.28
N THR A 122 -55.60 -8.10 -19.97
CA THR A 122 -55.54 -9.45 -19.43
C THR A 122 -55.31 -10.52 -20.51
N GLU A 123 -54.83 -11.66 -20.02
CA GLU A 123 -54.88 -13.02 -20.62
C GLU A 123 -53.64 -13.51 -21.36
N ALA A 124 -52.80 -14.28 -20.65
CA ALA A 124 -52.51 -15.66 -21.03
C ALA A 124 -51.81 -16.42 -19.89
N ALA A 125 -52.50 -17.47 -19.43
CA ALA A 125 -52.03 -18.73 -18.84
C ALA A 125 -50.82 -18.76 -17.89
N MET A 126 -51.12 -19.31 -16.71
CA MET A 126 -50.19 -19.72 -15.65
C MET A 126 -49.08 -20.65 -16.18
N ASP A 127 -47.82 -20.32 -15.85
CA ASP A 127 -46.78 -21.33 -15.64
C ASP A 127 -46.00 -20.99 -14.36
N LEU A 128 -46.23 -21.79 -13.33
CA LEU A 128 -45.57 -21.74 -12.03
C LEU A 128 -44.33 -22.62 -12.13
N GLY A 129 -43.16 -22.05 -12.43
CA GLY A 129 -42.00 -22.92 -12.67
C GLY A 129 -40.62 -22.31 -12.90
N ALA A 130 -40.30 -21.09 -12.43
CA ALA A 130 -38.92 -20.67 -12.20
C ALA A 130 -38.90 -19.38 -11.36
N SER A 131 -38.49 -19.45 -10.09
CA SER A 131 -37.95 -18.27 -9.44
C SER A 131 -36.66 -17.91 -10.18
N GLU A 132 -36.73 -16.95 -11.10
CA GLU A 132 -35.55 -16.17 -11.46
C GLU A 132 -35.01 -15.58 -10.17
N VAL A 133 -33.84 -16.06 -9.74
CA VAL A 133 -33.07 -15.43 -8.68
C VAL A 133 -32.80 -14.01 -9.19
N MET A 134 -33.46 -13.00 -8.61
CA MET A 134 -33.07 -11.61 -8.85
C MET A 134 -31.63 -11.45 -8.34
N GLU A 135 -30.68 -11.53 -9.26
CA GLU A 135 -29.26 -11.35 -9.00
C GLU A 135 -29.02 -9.90 -8.57
N SER A 136 -28.56 -9.71 -7.32
CA SER A 136 -28.25 -8.39 -6.80
C SER A 136 -27.03 -7.82 -7.54
N GLU A 137 -27.23 -6.84 -8.42
CA GLU A 137 -26.13 -6.05 -9.01
C GLU A 137 -25.43 -5.21 -7.94
N VAL A 138 -24.12 -4.99 -8.09
CA VAL A 138 -23.36 -4.13 -7.16
C VAL A 138 -23.78 -2.68 -7.41
N LEU A 139 -24.48 -2.09 -6.45
CA LEU A 139 -24.93 -0.70 -6.52
C LEU A 139 -23.86 0.24 -5.95
N TYR A 140 -23.60 1.32 -6.69
CA TYR A 140 -22.71 2.39 -6.28
C TYR A 140 -23.47 3.69 -6.09
N ASP A 141 -23.13 4.43 -5.03
CA ASP A 141 -23.72 5.72 -4.74
C ASP A 141 -22.85 6.85 -5.31
N CYS A 142 -23.41 7.66 -6.21
CA CYS A 142 -22.70 8.84 -6.69
C CYS A 142 -22.80 9.99 -5.69
N VAL A 143 -21.66 10.44 -5.15
CA VAL A 143 -21.62 11.55 -4.18
C VAL A 143 -21.99 12.93 -4.75
N ILE A 144 -22.08 13.07 -6.08
CA ILE A 144 -22.41 14.34 -6.75
C ILE A 144 -23.92 14.44 -7.01
N CYS A 145 -24.50 13.44 -7.67
CA CYS A 145 -25.93 13.47 -8.04
C CYS A 145 -26.84 12.71 -7.06
N GLY A 146 -26.29 11.97 -6.09
CA GLY A 146 -27.04 11.21 -5.10
C GLY A 146 -27.81 10.01 -5.66
N GLN A 147 -27.55 9.62 -6.90
CA GLN A 147 -28.18 8.45 -7.53
C GLN A 147 -27.36 7.19 -7.23
N SER A 148 -28.06 6.13 -6.84
CA SER A 148 -27.52 4.78 -6.68
C SER A 148 -27.75 3.99 -7.97
N GLY A 149 -26.72 3.34 -8.50
CA GLY A 149 -26.84 2.50 -9.70
C GLY A 149 -25.61 1.62 -9.96
N PRO A 150 -25.74 0.60 -10.81
CA PRO A 150 -24.62 -0.23 -11.23
C PRO A 150 -23.66 0.55 -12.15
N SER A 151 -22.39 0.13 -12.20
CA SER A 151 -21.45 0.63 -13.22
C SER A 151 -21.78 -0.03 -14.55
N THR A 152 -21.93 0.76 -15.63
CA THR A 152 -22.20 0.25 -17.00
C THR A 152 -21.09 0.70 -17.96
N GLU A 153 -20.98 0.09 -19.13
CA GLU A 153 -19.97 0.49 -20.13
C GLU A 153 -20.21 1.92 -20.67
N ASP A 154 -21.48 2.31 -20.80
CA ASP A 154 -21.88 3.63 -21.32
C ASP A 154 -21.80 4.73 -20.25
N ARG A 155 -22.23 4.42 -19.02
CA ARG A 155 -22.20 5.32 -17.87
C ARG A 155 -21.40 4.66 -16.73
N PRO A 156 -20.06 4.72 -16.79
CA PRO A 156 -19.21 4.10 -15.80
C PRO A 156 -19.24 4.89 -14.47
N THR A 157 -19.24 4.13 -13.38
CA THR A 157 -18.97 4.66 -12.04
C THR A 157 -17.50 4.50 -11.73
N GLY A 158 -16.90 5.47 -11.05
CA GLY A 158 -15.51 5.44 -10.66
C GLY A 158 -15.29 5.76 -9.18
N LEU A 159 -14.24 5.16 -8.63
CA LEU A 159 -13.78 5.32 -7.26
C LEU A 159 -12.77 6.47 -7.18
N VAL A 160 -12.98 7.42 -6.28
CA VAL A 160 -12.08 8.56 -6.12
C VAL A 160 -10.76 8.12 -5.48
N VAL A 161 -9.66 8.43 -6.15
CA VAL A 161 -8.31 8.04 -5.72
C VAL A 161 -7.30 9.18 -5.75
N LEU A 162 -6.26 8.99 -4.95
CA LEU A 162 -5.06 9.79 -4.91
C LEU A 162 -3.87 8.91 -5.31
N LEU A 163 -3.32 9.21 -6.48
CA LEU A 163 -2.11 8.61 -7.02
C LEU A 163 -0.89 9.37 -6.46
N GLN A 164 0.07 8.64 -5.90
CA GLN A 164 1.23 9.21 -5.23
C GLN A 164 2.48 8.44 -5.63
N ALA A 165 3.52 9.14 -6.11
CA ALA A 165 4.83 8.52 -6.28
C ALA A 165 5.46 8.18 -4.90
N SER A 166 6.19 7.08 -4.83
CA SER A 166 6.78 6.56 -3.60
C SER A 166 8.07 5.80 -3.83
N SER A 167 9.06 6.05 -2.97
CA SER A 167 10.24 5.20 -2.79
C SER A 167 10.29 4.58 -1.38
N VAL A 168 9.16 4.49 -0.67
CA VAL A 168 9.11 4.01 0.73
C VAL A 168 9.62 2.58 0.86
N LEU A 169 9.28 1.71 -0.11
CA LEU A 169 9.76 0.32 -0.14
C LEU A 169 11.28 0.21 -0.31
N GLY A 170 11.91 1.15 -1.02
CA GLY A 170 13.36 1.20 -1.19
C GLY A 170 14.13 1.48 0.10
N HIS A 171 13.50 2.12 1.09
CA HIS A 171 14.11 2.43 2.39
C HIS A 171 13.99 1.32 3.43
N ARG A 172 13.41 0.17 3.07
CA ARG A 172 13.49 -1.03 3.90
C ARG A 172 14.95 -1.47 4.05
N CYS A 173 15.31 -2.06 5.19
CA CYS A 173 16.70 -2.42 5.50
C CYS A 173 16.81 -3.90 5.89
N GLN A 174 18.00 -4.48 5.70
CA GLN A 174 18.30 -5.84 6.19
C GLN A 174 18.48 -5.87 7.72
N SER A 175 19.09 -4.82 8.28
CA SER A 175 19.28 -4.71 9.73
C SER A 175 17.96 -4.47 10.46
N LYS A 176 17.82 -5.09 11.64
CA LYS A 176 16.74 -4.83 12.60
C LYS A 176 16.93 -3.53 13.39
N GLU A 177 18.16 -3.04 13.46
CA GLU A 177 18.47 -1.79 14.17
C GLU A 177 18.21 -0.58 13.28
N ALA A 178 17.55 0.43 13.84
CA ALA A 178 17.33 1.70 13.14
C ALA A 178 18.67 2.42 12.98
N LYS A 179 18.96 2.90 11.76
CA LYS A 179 20.17 3.67 11.47
C LYS A 179 20.13 4.98 12.26
N LYS A 180 21.19 5.26 13.01
CA LYS A 180 21.31 6.51 13.78
C LYS A 180 21.70 7.66 12.87
N LEU A 181 21.19 8.84 13.16
CA LEU A 181 21.64 10.05 12.49
C LEU A 181 23.09 10.36 12.91
N PRO A 182 24.03 10.55 11.96
CA PRO A 182 25.39 10.93 12.26
C PRO A 182 25.45 12.23 13.05
N THR A 183 26.16 12.19 14.18
CA THR A 183 26.40 13.35 15.06
C THR A 183 27.89 13.64 15.25
N SER A 184 28.75 12.83 14.64
CA SER A 184 30.20 13.02 14.54
C SER A 184 30.67 12.76 13.10
N ASP A 185 31.89 13.21 12.76
CA ASP A 185 32.48 12.99 11.43
C ASP A 185 32.92 11.54 11.19
N GLU A 186 32.98 10.71 12.24
CA GLU A 186 33.31 9.28 12.18
C GLU A 186 32.08 8.42 11.83
N GLU A 187 30.88 8.93 12.10
CA GLU A 187 29.62 8.25 11.83
C GLU A 187 29.17 8.48 10.39
N HIS A 188 28.89 7.39 9.65
CA HIS A 188 28.44 7.44 8.26
C HIS A 188 27.21 6.55 8.06
N ILE A 189 26.25 7.03 7.26
CA ILE A 189 25.11 6.22 6.82
C ILE A 189 25.52 5.53 5.53
N TYR A 190 25.71 4.22 5.60
CA TYR A 190 25.94 3.40 4.42
C TYR A 190 24.59 3.02 3.79
N ALA A 191 24.44 3.31 2.49
CA ALA A 191 23.22 3.01 1.73
C ALA A 191 23.15 1.53 1.28
N ALA A 192 24.26 0.79 1.38
CA ALA A 192 24.39 -0.58 0.87
C ALA A 192 23.32 -1.54 1.42
N ASP A 193 22.88 -1.36 2.66
CA ASP A 193 21.93 -2.29 3.31
C ASP A 193 20.44 -1.99 3.00
N THR A 194 20.17 -1.04 2.09
CA THR A 194 18.80 -0.67 1.73
C THR A 194 18.27 -1.51 0.57
N CYS A 195 16.98 -1.82 0.63
CA CYS A 195 16.26 -2.60 -0.37
C CYS A 195 16.44 -2.00 -1.78
N GLY A 196 16.33 -0.68 -1.92
CA GLY A 196 16.46 -0.02 -3.21
C GLY A 196 17.83 -0.22 -3.85
N VAL A 197 18.91 -0.10 -3.06
CA VAL A 197 20.28 -0.29 -3.56
C VAL A 197 20.55 -1.75 -3.92
N ALA A 198 20.10 -2.70 -3.08
CA ALA A 198 20.25 -4.13 -3.37
C ALA A 198 19.59 -4.52 -4.70
N HIS A 199 18.39 -4.01 -4.97
CA HIS A 199 17.68 -4.30 -6.21
C HIS A 199 18.29 -3.57 -7.43
N ASP A 200 18.81 -2.35 -7.26
CA ASP A 200 19.50 -1.63 -8.33
C ASP A 200 20.80 -2.33 -8.76
N VAL A 201 21.59 -2.80 -7.80
CA VAL A 201 22.79 -3.62 -8.05
C VAL A 201 22.41 -4.92 -8.76
N ARG A 202 21.33 -5.58 -8.33
CA ARG A 202 20.83 -6.80 -8.96
C ARG A 202 20.44 -6.56 -10.43
N LEU A 203 19.66 -5.51 -10.70
CA LEU A 203 19.22 -5.18 -12.05
C LEU A 203 20.41 -4.86 -12.96
N THR A 204 21.35 -4.04 -12.48
CA THR A 204 22.57 -3.70 -13.21
C THR A 204 23.39 -4.95 -13.55
N LEU A 205 23.48 -5.89 -12.61
CA LEU A 205 24.16 -7.16 -12.82
C LEU A 205 23.46 -8.02 -13.87
N MET A 206 22.13 -8.10 -13.84
CA MET A 206 21.35 -8.83 -14.85
C MET A 206 21.51 -8.22 -16.25
N GLN A 207 21.38 -6.90 -16.39
CA GLN A 207 21.50 -6.19 -17.68
C GLN A 207 22.90 -6.30 -18.30
N ARG A 208 23.91 -6.61 -17.50
CA ARG A 208 25.26 -6.89 -17.99
C ARG A 208 25.32 -8.18 -18.80
N PHE A 209 24.66 -9.24 -18.34
CA PHE A 209 24.82 -10.60 -18.87
C PHE A 209 23.67 -11.09 -19.74
N PHE A 210 22.44 -10.62 -19.52
CA PHE A 210 21.24 -11.14 -20.18
C PHE A 210 20.61 -10.17 -21.19
N LYS A 211 19.63 -10.65 -21.95
CA LYS A 211 18.77 -9.82 -22.80
C LYS A 211 17.99 -8.81 -21.94
N ASP A 212 17.91 -7.56 -22.41
CA ASP A 212 17.30 -6.45 -21.67
C ASP A 212 15.82 -6.71 -21.37
N SER A 213 15.03 -7.13 -22.37
CA SER A 213 13.61 -7.48 -22.20
C SER A 213 13.38 -8.58 -21.15
N SER A 214 14.24 -9.61 -21.13
CA SER A 214 14.20 -10.69 -20.13
C SER A 214 14.53 -10.19 -18.73
N CYS A 215 15.48 -9.25 -18.58
CA CYS A 215 15.76 -8.59 -17.30
C CYS A 215 14.54 -7.82 -16.78
N LEU A 216 13.91 -7.02 -17.64
CA LEU A 216 12.76 -6.18 -17.28
C LEU A 216 11.51 -7.01 -16.92
N GLN A 217 11.41 -8.28 -17.32
CA GLN A 217 10.36 -9.21 -16.90
C GLN A 217 10.70 -10.00 -15.63
N SER A 218 11.93 -9.90 -15.14
CA SER A 218 12.46 -10.72 -14.04
C SER A 218 12.64 -9.96 -12.72
N VAL A 219 12.36 -8.66 -12.70
CA VAL A 219 12.51 -7.77 -11.53
C VAL A 219 11.20 -7.05 -11.23
N SER A 220 11.20 -6.06 -10.35
CA SER A 220 10.17 -5.01 -10.25
C SER A 220 10.91 -3.68 -10.31
N ILE A 221 10.25 -2.53 -10.23
CA ILE A 221 10.92 -1.22 -9.99
C ILE A 221 10.22 -0.40 -8.90
N GLY A 222 9.24 -1.00 -8.22
CA GLY A 222 8.42 -0.34 -7.20
C GLY A 222 9.16 0.19 -5.98
N TRP A 223 10.44 -0.17 -5.80
CA TRP A 223 11.25 0.29 -4.67
C TRP A 223 11.70 1.75 -4.81
N ASP A 224 11.83 2.27 -6.04
CA ASP A 224 12.19 3.66 -6.29
C ASP A 224 11.29 4.27 -7.36
N GLY A 225 10.44 5.22 -6.96
CA GLY A 225 9.51 5.87 -7.89
C GLY A 225 8.28 5.05 -8.29
N GLY A 226 7.91 4.03 -7.50
CA GLY A 226 6.65 3.31 -7.65
C GLY A 226 5.43 4.21 -7.43
N VAL A 227 4.25 3.77 -7.86
CA VAL A 227 2.99 4.52 -7.68
C VAL A 227 2.11 3.84 -6.65
N TYR A 228 1.82 4.54 -5.56
CA TYR A 228 0.86 4.14 -4.55
C TYR A 228 -0.51 4.76 -4.82
N VAL A 229 -1.56 3.95 -4.73
CA VAL A 229 -2.94 4.37 -4.96
C VAL A 229 -3.70 4.34 -3.64
N GLN A 230 -4.14 5.51 -3.21
CA GLN A 230 -4.94 5.66 -1.99
C GLN A 230 -6.36 6.06 -2.35
N THR A 231 -7.38 5.48 -1.70
CA THR A 231 -8.78 5.87 -1.94
C THR A 231 -9.43 6.46 -0.70
N CYS A 232 -10.37 7.38 -0.93
CA CYS A 232 -11.28 7.84 0.10
C CYS A 232 -12.49 6.92 0.32
N GLY A 233 -12.69 5.93 -0.56
CA GLY A 233 -13.82 4.99 -0.54
C GLY A 233 -15.12 5.52 -1.18
N HIS A 234 -15.16 6.76 -1.67
CA HIS A 234 -16.35 7.33 -2.29
C HIS A 234 -16.35 7.15 -3.81
N THR A 235 -17.53 6.86 -4.35
CA THR A 235 -17.77 6.65 -5.78
C THR A 235 -18.53 7.82 -6.42
N LEU A 236 -18.33 8.00 -7.72
CA LEU A 236 -19.02 9.00 -8.54
C LEU A 236 -19.19 8.52 -9.98
N HIS A 237 -20.21 9.02 -10.69
CA HIS A 237 -20.25 8.81 -12.14
C HIS A 237 -19.15 9.62 -12.81
N ILE A 238 -18.48 9.03 -13.79
CA ILE A 238 -17.39 9.71 -14.50
C ILE A 238 -17.86 11.03 -15.15
N ASP A 239 -19.08 11.07 -15.69
CA ASP A 239 -19.64 12.30 -16.29
C ASP A 239 -19.90 13.40 -15.25
N CYS A 240 -20.33 13.01 -14.04
CA CYS A 240 -20.49 13.94 -12.93
C CYS A 240 -19.13 14.51 -12.50
N HIS A 241 -18.07 13.69 -12.53
CA HIS A 241 -16.71 14.15 -12.25
C HIS A 241 -16.21 15.14 -13.32
N LYS A 242 -16.43 14.87 -14.61
CA LYS A 242 -16.08 15.81 -15.70
C LYS A 242 -16.75 17.17 -15.48
N SER A 243 -18.05 17.16 -15.20
CA SER A 243 -18.83 18.39 -14.91
C SER A 243 -18.33 19.12 -13.66
N TYR A 244 -17.94 18.38 -12.62
CA TYR A 244 -17.37 18.95 -11.39
C TYR A 244 -16.01 19.60 -11.64
N MET A 245 -15.13 18.96 -12.41
CA MET A 245 -13.83 19.51 -12.78
C MET A 245 -13.96 20.79 -13.63
N GLU A 246 -14.89 20.82 -14.58
CA GLU A 246 -15.18 22.04 -15.36
C GLU A 246 -15.65 23.19 -14.48
N SER A 247 -16.50 22.90 -13.48
CA SER A 247 -16.95 23.90 -12.51
C SER A 247 -15.79 24.45 -11.67
N LEU A 248 -14.87 23.58 -11.22
CA LEU A 248 -13.69 23.97 -10.47
C LEU A 248 -12.71 24.82 -11.29
N ARG A 249 -12.60 24.59 -12.61
CA ARG A 249 -11.76 25.42 -13.51
C ARG A 249 -12.26 26.85 -13.56
N ASN A 250 -13.57 27.06 -13.56
CA ASN A 250 -14.16 28.40 -13.57
C ASN A 250 -13.96 29.15 -12.23
N ASP A 251 -13.80 28.43 -11.11
CA ASP A 251 -13.63 28.97 -9.75
C ASP A 251 -12.16 29.06 -9.28
N GLN A 252 -11.17 28.86 -10.17
CA GLN A 252 -9.73 28.74 -9.87
C GLN A 252 -9.13 29.84 -8.98
N VAL A 253 -9.77 31.00 -8.86
CA VAL A 253 -9.30 32.15 -8.08
C VAL A 253 -9.26 31.86 -6.56
N LEU A 254 -9.97 30.84 -6.05
CA LEU A 254 -10.18 30.66 -4.60
C LEU A 254 -9.50 29.46 -3.92
N GLN A 255 -8.99 28.45 -4.64
CA GLN A 255 -8.65 27.16 -3.99
C GLN A 255 -7.18 26.69 -4.01
N GLY A 256 -6.25 27.34 -4.73
CA GLY A 256 -4.82 27.00 -4.65
C GLY A 256 -4.44 25.57 -5.12
N PHE A 257 -5.35 24.85 -5.79
CA PHE A 257 -5.11 23.55 -6.43
C PHE A 257 -4.80 23.72 -7.92
N SER A 258 -4.01 22.81 -8.49
CA SER A 258 -3.79 22.75 -9.94
C SER A 258 -4.87 21.90 -10.59
N VAL A 259 -6.07 22.47 -10.79
CA VAL A 259 -7.20 21.78 -11.47
C VAL A 259 -6.80 21.31 -12.87
N ASP A 260 -5.89 22.03 -13.54
CA ASP A 260 -5.34 21.67 -14.85
C ASP A 260 -4.46 20.41 -14.83
N LYS A 261 -3.95 20.03 -13.64
CA LYS A 261 -3.21 18.78 -13.41
C LYS A 261 -4.12 17.66 -12.88
N GLY A 262 -5.44 17.82 -12.94
CA GLY A 262 -6.41 16.84 -12.45
C GLY A 262 -6.58 16.85 -10.93
N GLU A 263 -6.03 17.83 -10.20
CA GLU A 263 -6.14 17.90 -8.74
C GLU A 263 -7.52 18.42 -8.30
N PHE A 264 -8.18 17.68 -7.41
CA PHE A 264 -9.45 18.08 -6.81
C PHE A 264 -9.60 17.59 -5.37
N THR A 265 -10.67 18.01 -4.69
CA THR A 265 -11.07 17.43 -3.41
C THR A 265 -12.39 16.70 -3.55
N CYS A 266 -12.51 15.54 -2.92
CA CYS A 266 -13.75 14.76 -2.93
C CYS A 266 -14.91 15.63 -2.39
N PRO A 267 -16.04 15.76 -3.11
CA PRO A 267 -17.16 16.60 -2.70
C PRO A 267 -17.73 16.27 -1.32
N LEU A 268 -17.65 14.99 -0.92
CA LEU A 268 -18.22 14.50 0.35
C LEU A 268 -17.24 14.62 1.52
N CYS A 269 -16.05 14.02 1.43
CA CYS A 269 -15.09 13.98 2.54
C CYS A 269 -14.00 15.06 2.49
N ARG A 270 -13.90 15.81 1.39
CA ARG A 270 -12.87 16.83 1.13
C ARG A 270 -11.43 16.33 1.19
N GLN A 271 -11.23 15.01 1.08
CA GLN A 271 -9.89 14.44 0.90
C GLN A 271 -9.35 14.81 -0.48
N PHE A 272 -8.03 15.00 -0.55
CA PHE A 272 -7.33 15.33 -1.78
C PHE A 272 -7.29 14.12 -2.72
N ALA A 273 -7.54 14.36 -4.01
CA ALA A 273 -7.57 13.35 -5.06
C ALA A 273 -7.03 13.94 -6.37
N ASN A 274 -6.56 13.07 -7.26
CA ASN A 274 -6.04 13.48 -8.57
C ASN A 274 -6.43 12.54 -9.71
N SER A 275 -7.20 11.49 -9.45
CA SER A 275 -7.73 10.60 -10.47
C SER A 275 -8.96 9.84 -9.95
N VAL A 276 -9.61 9.09 -10.83
CA VAL A 276 -10.80 8.29 -10.52
C VAL A 276 -10.65 6.93 -11.20
N LEU A 277 -10.63 5.83 -10.43
CA LEU A 277 -10.53 4.47 -10.96
C LEU A 277 -11.90 3.96 -11.40
N PRO A 278 -12.12 3.65 -12.69
CA PRO A 278 -13.37 3.04 -13.14
C PRO A 278 -13.67 1.73 -12.42
N CYS A 279 -14.89 1.58 -11.94
CA CYS A 279 -15.40 0.33 -11.39
C CYS A 279 -15.92 -0.52 -12.54
N ARG A 280 -15.53 -1.81 -12.55
CA ARG A 280 -15.99 -2.75 -13.56
C ARG A 280 -17.52 -2.95 -13.48
N PRO A 281 -18.21 -3.02 -14.62
CA PRO A 281 -19.57 -3.53 -14.69
C PRO A 281 -19.61 -5.01 -14.25
N GLY A 282 -20.31 -5.33 -13.16
CA GLY A 282 -20.33 -6.70 -12.62
C GLY A 282 -21.60 -7.05 -11.85
N ARG A 283 -22.26 -8.13 -12.29
CA ARG A 283 -23.36 -8.83 -11.58
C ARG A 283 -22.80 -9.43 -10.28
N GLY A 284 -23.39 -9.08 -9.14
CA GLY A 284 -22.88 -9.48 -7.81
C GLY A 284 -22.97 -10.97 -7.49
N SER A 285 -23.57 -11.80 -8.35
CA SER A 285 -23.84 -13.22 -8.07
C SER A 285 -22.86 -14.21 -8.69
N GLU A 286 -21.92 -13.75 -9.52
CA GLU A 286 -21.04 -14.69 -10.23
C GLU A 286 -20.03 -15.36 -9.29
N ALA A 287 -19.63 -14.71 -8.19
CA ALA A 287 -18.67 -15.23 -7.21
C ALA A 287 -18.96 -16.70 -6.81
N GLY A 288 -20.22 -17.05 -6.59
CA GLY A 288 -20.61 -18.42 -6.20
C GLY A 288 -20.24 -19.53 -7.20
N ALA A 289 -20.22 -19.25 -8.50
CA ALA A 289 -19.84 -20.21 -9.54
C ALA A 289 -18.31 -20.26 -9.79
N TRP A 290 -17.60 -19.16 -9.54
CA TRP A 290 -16.13 -19.08 -9.64
C TRP A 290 -15.40 -19.80 -8.50
N HIS A 291 -16.11 -20.12 -7.42
CA HIS A 291 -15.59 -20.81 -6.24
C HIS A 291 -15.82 -22.32 -6.22
N THR A 292 -16.66 -22.89 -7.10
CA THR A 292 -16.89 -24.35 -7.13
C THR A 292 -15.62 -25.09 -7.55
N PRO A 293 -15.00 -25.92 -6.68
CA PRO A 293 -13.79 -26.65 -7.03
C PRO A 293 -14.12 -27.71 -8.09
N THR A 294 -13.63 -27.53 -9.31
CA THR A 294 -13.62 -28.59 -10.30
C THR A 294 -12.48 -29.55 -9.97
N SER A 295 -12.76 -30.85 -9.81
CA SER A 295 -11.74 -31.90 -9.56
C SER A 295 -10.92 -32.20 -10.83
N LYS A 296 -10.36 -31.16 -11.46
CA LYS A 296 -9.50 -31.27 -12.63
C LYS A 296 -8.09 -31.63 -12.18
N LYS A 297 -7.40 -32.46 -12.97
CA LYS A 297 -5.99 -32.80 -12.75
C LYS A 297 -5.08 -31.61 -13.06
N THR A 298 -3.93 -31.50 -12.37
CA THR A 298 -2.98 -30.39 -12.51
C THR A 298 -2.60 -30.11 -13.97
N PHE A 299 -2.28 -31.14 -14.77
CA PHE A 299 -1.87 -30.96 -16.16
C PHE A 299 -2.94 -30.33 -17.06
N VAL A 300 -4.23 -30.54 -16.77
CA VAL A 300 -5.34 -29.94 -17.52
C VAL A 300 -5.40 -28.46 -17.22
N LEU A 301 -5.28 -28.08 -15.95
CA LEU A 301 -5.26 -26.69 -15.52
C LEU A 301 -4.05 -25.94 -16.08
N VAL A 302 -2.88 -26.58 -16.13
CA VAL A 302 -1.66 -26.00 -16.73
C VAL A 302 -1.89 -25.63 -18.19
N LYS A 303 -2.51 -26.53 -18.96
CA LYS A 303 -2.84 -26.29 -20.37
C LYS A 303 -3.92 -25.22 -20.53
N GLU A 304 -4.95 -25.21 -19.68
CA GLU A 304 -5.97 -24.15 -19.69
C GLU A 304 -5.36 -22.76 -19.42
N VAL A 305 -4.38 -22.66 -18.51
CA VAL A 305 -3.66 -21.41 -18.24
C VAL A 305 -2.81 -20.98 -19.43
N GLU A 306 -2.12 -21.91 -20.08
CA GLU A 306 -1.35 -21.67 -21.31
C GLU A 306 -2.26 -21.12 -22.42
N ASP A 307 -3.40 -21.79 -22.67
CA ASP A 307 -4.41 -21.36 -23.64
C ASP A 307 -5.00 -19.98 -23.30
N LEU A 308 -5.09 -19.62 -22.02
CA LEU A 308 -5.56 -18.30 -21.57
C LEU A 308 -4.51 -17.21 -21.77
N GLN A 309 -3.22 -17.52 -21.64
CA GLN A 309 -2.13 -16.58 -21.88
C GLN A 309 -1.93 -16.28 -23.37
N GLU A 310 -2.13 -17.28 -24.24
CA GLU A 310 -2.00 -17.11 -25.70
C GLU A 310 -3.17 -16.34 -26.32
N LYS A 311 -4.33 -16.31 -25.65
CA LYS A 311 -5.49 -15.52 -26.09
C LYS A 311 -5.19 -14.03 -25.92
N LEU A 312 -4.65 -13.43 -26.99
CA LEU A 312 -4.55 -11.98 -27.13
C LEU A 312 -5.90 -11.34 -26.77
N GLY A 313 -5.84 -10.28 -25.98
CA GLY A 313 -7.05 -9.53 -25.69
C GLY A 313 -7.65 -9.00 -26.98
N PRO A 314 -8.97 -9.12 -27.21
CA PRO A 314 -9.59 -8.31 -28.24
C PRO A 314 -9.22 -6.86 -27.95
N PHE A 315 -8.82 -6.10 -28.99
CA PHE A 315 -8.73 -4.65 -28.85
C PHE A 315 -10.06 -4.18 -28.24
N PRO A 316 -10.04 -3.43 -27.14
CA PRO A 316 -11.27 -3.04 -26.49
C PRO A 316 -12.14 -2.34 -27.52
N THR A 317 -13.37 -2.84 -27.71
CA THR A 317 -14.41 -2.09 -28.42
C THR A 317 -14.41 -0.67 -27.84
N GLU A 318 -14.47 0.37 -28.69
CA GLU A 318 -14.42 1.76 -28.23
C GLU A 318 -15.65 2.11 -27.34
N SER A 319 -15.62 1.71 -26.07
CA SER A 319 -16.60 2.08 -25.06
C SER A 319 -16.10 3.30 -24.28
N ASN A 320 -17.01 3.96 -23.56
CA ASN A 320 -16.60 5.04 -22.66
C ASN A 320 -15.69 4.48 -21.56
N LEU A 321 -15.97 3.28 -21.06
CA LEU A 321 -15.15 2.63 -20.03
C LEU A 321 -13.69 2.40 -20.45
N SER A 322 -13.43 1.91 -21.67
CA SER A 322 -12.05 1.65 -22.13
C SER A 322 -11.25 2.95 -22.26
N LYS A 323 -11.88 4.01 -22.77
CA LYS A 323 -11.28 5.37 -22.84
C LYS A 323 -10.91 5.90 -21.46
N GLU A 324 -11.77 5.71 -20.46
CA GLU A 324 -11.48 6.13 -19.08
C GLU A 324 -10.38 5.27 -18.43
N MET A 325 -10.33 3.97 -18.71
CA MET A 325 -9.24 3.10 -18.25
C MET A 325 -7.88 3.54 -18.82
N GLU A 326 -7.81 3.91 -20.11
CA GLU A 326 -6.60 4.47 -20.72
C GLU A 326 -6.16 5.80 -20.09
N LEU A 327 -7.13 6.68 -19.78
CA LEU A 327 -6.85 7.95 -19.09
C LEU A 327 -6.24 7.71 -17.71
N VAL A 328 -6.74 6.72 -16.95
CA VAL A 328 -6.14 6.36 -15.65
C VAL A 328 -4.70 5.89 -15.81
N ILE A 329 -4.39 5.06 -16.81
CA ILE A 329 -3.00 4.63 -17.04
C ILE A 329 -2.10 5.83 -17.35
N LYS A 330 -2.60 6.80 -18.11
CA LYS A 330 -1.89 8.06 -18.36
C LYS A 330 -1.67 8.85 -17.06
N ASP A 331 -2.66 8.92 -16.18
CA ASP A 331 -2.52 9.58 -14.86
C ASP A 331 -1.49 8.86 -13.98
N VAL A 332 -1.50 7.52 -13.97
CA VAL A 332 -0.51 6.68 -13.26
C VAL A 332 0.90 6.96 -13.78
N LYS A 333 1.11 6.97 -15.10
CA LYS A 333 2.41 7.31 -15.72
C LYS A 333 2.85 8.74 -15.37
N ASN A 334 1.93 9.70 -15.37
CA ASN A 334 2.22 11.11 -15.04
C ASN A 334 2.49 11.37 -13.55
N THR A 335 2.13 10.42 -12.68
CA THR A 335 2.32 10.55 -11.22
C THR A 335 3.79 10.43 -10.82
N THR A 336 4.57 9.62 -11.55
CA THR A 336 6.01 9.43 -11.30
C THR A 336 6.87 10.18 -12.32
N GLN A 337 8.19 10.18 -12.11
CA GLN A 337 9.15 10.79 -13.04
C GLN A 337 9.58 9.77 -14.09
N LYS A 338 9.84 10.23 -15.32
CA LYS A 338 10.29 9.36 -16.44
C LYS A 338 11.53 8.52 -16.11
N LYS A 339 12.45 9.06 -15.31
CA LYS A 339 13.66 8.34 -14.86
C LYS A 339 13.35 7.04 -14.08
N TYR A 340 12.16 6.94 -13.50
CA TYR A 340 11.67 5.76 -12.77
C TYR A 340 10.77 4.87 -13.63
N MET A 341 10.69 5.14 -14.94
CA MET A 341 9.98 4.30 -15.90
C MET A 341 10.93 3.70 -16.93
N ASP A 342 12.02 4.39 -17.24
CA ASP A 342 12.98 4.01 -18.28
C ASP A 342 14.23 3.32 -17.68
N TYR A 343 14.14 2.02 -17.42
CA TYR A 343 15.26 1.19 -16.93
C TYR A 343 15.95 0.38 -18.03
N GLY A 344 15.25 0.10 -19.13
CA GLY A 344 15.81 -0.55 -20.31
C GLY A 344 16.75 0.36 -21.11
N LYS A 345 17.49 -0.24 -22.04
CA LYS A 345 18.44 0.48 -22.90
C LYS A 345 17.77 1.49 -23.84
N ASN A 346 16.49 1.25 -24.17
CA ASN A 346 15.69 2.07 -25.07
C ASN A 346 14.59 2.81 -24.28
N PRO A 347 14.76 4.11 -23.97
CA PRO A 347 13.75 4.89 -23.27
C PRO A 347 12.40 4.89 -24.01
N GLY A 348 11.30 4.70 -23.29
CA GLY A 348 9.95 4.64 -23.86
C GLY A 348 9.63 3.37 -24.65
N SER A 349 10.42 2.29 -24.49
CA SER A 349 10.09 0.99 -25.09
C SER A 349 8.83 0.38 -24.46
N PRO A 350 8.08 -0.47 -25.21
CA PRO A 350 6.95 -1.21 -24.65
C PRO A 350 7.34 -2.11 -23.46
N ASP A 351 8.58 -2.61 -23.41
CA ASP A 351 9.08 -3.41 -22.29
C ASP A 351 9.19 -2.61 -20.99
N ASN A 352 9.60 -1.34 -21.07
CA ASN A 352 9.65 -0.43 -19.92
C ASN A 352 8.24 -0.13 -19.41
N ASP A 353 7.30 0.12 -20.32
CA ASP A 353 5.89 0.30 -19.96
C ASP A 353 5.31 -0.97 -19.31
N PHE A 354 5.63 -2.16 -19.84
CA PHE A 354 5.21 -3.44 -19.27
C PHE A 354 5.75 -3.63 -17.84
N LEU A 355 7.06 -3.40 -17.65
CA LEU A 355 7.72 -3.40 -16.33
C LEU A 355 7.02 -2.45 -15.34
N PHE A 356 6.77 -1.22 -15.78
CA PHE A 356 6.13 -0.21 -14.96
C PHE A 356 4.73 -0.64 -14.52
N MET A 357 3.90 -1.19 -15.42
CA MET A 357 2.52 -1.59 -15.12
C MET A 357 2.42 -2.65 -14.02
N TYR A 358 3.12 -3.78 -14.13
CA TYR A 358 3.04 -4.81 -13.08
C TYR A 358 3.77 -4.37 -11.80
N SER A 359 4.79 -3.50 -11.91
CA SER A 359 5.44 -2.91 -10.74
C SER A 359 4.50 -2.03 -9.93
N VAL A 360 3.56 -1.33 -10.56
CA VAL A 360 2.49 -0.59 -9.86
C VAL A 360 1.62 -1.55 -9.04
N ALA A 361 1.19 -2.67 -9.62
CA ALA A 361 0.45 -3.70 -8.89
C ALA A 361 1.24 -4.24 -7.69
N ARG A 362 2.52 -4.59 -7.90
CA ARG A 362 3.40 -5.12 -6.84
C ARG A 362 3.64 -4.11 -5.71
N THR A 363 3.90 -2.86 -6.05
CA THR A 363 4.14 -1.77 -5.09
C THR A 363 2.97 -1.63 -4.10
N ASN A 364 1.74 -1.68 -4.61
CA ASN A 364 0.56 -1.51 -3.78
C ASN A 364 0.30 -2.72 -2.86
N LEU A 365 0.54 -3.94 -3.34
CA LEU A 365 0.44 -5.16 -2.50
C LEU A 365 1.49 -5.16 -1.38
N GLU A 366 2.74 -4.83 -1.71
CA GLU A 366 3.81 -4.79 -0.71
C GLU A 366 3.61 -3.67 0.31
N LEU A 367 3.16 -2.49 -0.11
CA LEU A 367 2.84 -1.39 0.82
C LEU A 367 1.68 -1.76 1.75
N GLU A 368 0.64 -2.44 1.26
CA GLU A 368 -0.42 -2.92 2.13
C GLU A 368 0.10 -3.93 3.17
N LEU A 369 1.00 -4.84 2.78
CA LEU A 369 1.65 -5.75 3.72
C LEU A 369 2.46 -4.99 4.78
N VAL A 370 3.19 -3.94 4.38
CA VAL A 370 3.91 -3.05 5.30
C VAL A 370 2.95 -2.35 6.25
N HIS A 371 1.80 -1.84 5.76
CA HIS A 371 0.78 -1.20 6.60
C HIS A 371 0.13 -2.14 7.61
N ARG A 372 0.08 -3.44 7.29
CA ARG A 372 -0.39 -4.51 8.19
C ARG A 372 0.65 -4.96 9.22
N GLY A 373 1.87 -4.42 9.17
CA GLY A 373 2.95 -4.75 10.11
C GLY A 373 3.91 -5.83 9.60
N GLY A 374 3.85 -6.20 8.32
CA GLY A 374 4.77 -7.15 7.70
C GLY A 374 4.40 -8.63 7.85
N ASN A 375 3.25 -8.94 8.47
CA ASN A 375 2.66 -10.28 8.54
C ASN A 375 1.14 -10.23 8.30
N LEU A 376 0.54 -11.39 8.06
CA LEU A 376 -0.92 -11.55 7.92
C LEU A 376 -1.57 -12.16 9.17
N CYS A 377 -0.75 -12.44 10.19
CA CYS A 377 -1.10 -13.07 11.45
C CYS A 377 -2.06 -12.23 12.30
N SER A 378 -1.75 -10.94 12.37
CA SER A 378 -2.57 -9.98 13.08
C SER A 378 -3.73 -9.60 12.17
N GLY A 379 -4.97 -9.89 12.56
CA GLY A 379 -6.20 -9.34 11.94
C GLY A 379 -6.31 -7.81 12.02
N GLY A 380 -5.18 -7.10 12.08
CA GLY A 380 -4.99 -5.67 12.31
C GLY A 380 -5.46 -4.77 11.16
N ALA A 381 -6.30 -5.26 10.24
CA ALA A 381 -7.11 -4.39 9.40
C ALA A 381 -8.33 -3.86 10.18
N SER A 382 -8.11 -3.33 11.39
CA SER A 382 -9.10 -2.52 12.09
C SER A 382 -9.30 -1.23 11.27
N ALA A 383 -10.37 -1.20 10.47
CA ALA A 383 -10.87 -0.11 9.61
C ALA A 383 -10.36 0.01 8.15
N SER A 384 -9.28 -0.67 7.72
CA SER A 384 -8.74 -0.54 6.34
C SER A 384 -9.38 -1.48 5.31
N ALA A 385 -9.84 -2.67 5.71
CA ALA A 385 -10.35 -3.69 4.78
C ALA A 385 -11.57 -3.25 3.94
N LYS A 386 -12.34 -2.25 4.40
CA LYS A 386 -13.48 -1.70 3.65
C LYS A 386 -13.10 -0.62 2.63
N ARG A 387 -11.81 -0.28 2.48
CA ARG A 387 -11.33 0.82 1.62
C ARG A 387 -10.19 0.40 0.68
N SER A 388 -10.09 -0.88 0.31
CA SER A 388 -9.15 -1.29 -0.74
C SER A 388 -9.67 -0.87 -2.12
N CYS A 389 -8.78 -0.33 -2.95
CA CYS A 389 -9.04 -0.05 -4.37
C CYS A 389 -8.27 -0.99 -5.30
N LEU A 390 -7.59 -2.01 -4.74
CA LEU A 390 -6.65 -2.85 -5.48
C LEU A 390 -7.34 -3.73 -6.52
N ASN A 391 -8.57 -4.20 -6.24
CA ASN A 391 -9.32 -4.97 -7.24
C ASN A 391 -9.60 -4.14 -8.50
N GLN A 392 -10.09 -2.90 -8.33
CA GLN A 392 -10.32 -1.97 -9.43
C GLN A 392 -9.00 -1.63 -10.15
N LEU A 393 -7.92 -1.39 -9.40
CA LEU A 393 -6.60 -1.14 -9.96
C LEU A 393 -6.09 -2.32 -10.81
N PHE A 394 -6.18 -3.56 -10.32
CA PHE A 394 -5.76 -4.74 -11.07
C PHE A 394 -6.57 -4.93 -12.34
N HIS A 395 -7.86 -4.60 -12.33
CA HIS A 395 -8.67 -4.63 -13.55
C HIS A 395 -8.21 -3.61 -14.59
N VAL A 396 -7.95 -2.36 -14.18
CA VAL A 396 -7.41 -1.33 -15.08
C VAL A 396 -6.06 -1.75 -15.64
N LEU A 397 -5.16 -2.26 -14.79
CA LEU A 397 -3.84 -2.73 -15.20
C LEU A 397 -3.92 -3.95 -16.13
N ALA A 398 -4.76 -4.94 -15.81
CA ALA A 398 -4.94 -6.14 -16.63
C ALA A 398 -5.47 -5.81 -18.03
N MET A 399 -6.42 -4.87 -18.15
CA MET A 399 -6.91 -4.45 -19.46
C MET A 399 -5.79 -3.93 -20.35
N HIS A 400 -4.90 -3.10 -19.81
CA HIS A 400 -3.79 -2.53 -20.56
C HIS A 400 -2.63 -3.53 -20.74
N MET A 401 -2.40 -4.44 -19.79
CA MET A 401 -1.34 -5.45 -19.90
C MET A 401 -1.63 -6.49 -20.98
N ARG A 402 -2.91 -6.78 -21.26
CA ARG A 402 -3.33 -7.68 -22.35
C ARG A 402 -3.03 -7.16 -23.77
N LEU A 403 -2.68 -5.88 -23.91
CA LEU A 403 -2.22 -5.31 -25.17
C LEU A 403 -0.76 -5.69 -25.49
N TYR A 404 0.00 -6.15 -24.49
CA TYR A 404 1.36 -6.61 -24.67
C TYR A 404 1.36 -8.12 -24.88
N SER A 405 1.92 -8.58 -26.00
CA SER A 405 2.19 -9.99 -26.22
C SER A 405 3.54 -10.36 -25.60
N ILE A 406 3.54 -11.36 -24.72
CA ILE A 406 4.78 -12.07 -24.37
C ILE A 406 5.12 -12.95 -25.57
N ASP A 407 6.36 -12.87 -26.06
CA ASP A 407 6.79 -13.74 -27.15
C ASP A 407 6.64 -15.22 -26.74
N SER A 408 5.88 -15.97 -27.54
CA SER A 408 5.62 -17.40 -27.34
C SER A 408 6.91 -18.23 -27.23
N ALA A 409 7.99 -17.82 -27.90
CA ALA A 409 9.28 -18.50 -27.84
C ALA A 409 9.96 -18.38 -26.45
N TYR A 410 9.56 -17.37 -25.68
CA TYR A 410 10.22 -16.95 -24.44
C TYR A 410 9.25 -16.88 -23.25
N ASN A 411 8.09 -17.54 -23.36
CA ASN A 411 7.07 -17.52 -22.33
C ASN A 411 7.60 -18.15 -21.02
N PRO A 412 7.65 -17.40 -19.89
CA PRO A 412 8.09 -17.95 -18.62
C PRO A 412 7.21 -19.13 -18.13
N TRP A 413 5.95 -19.20 -18.56
CA TRP A 413 5.02 -20.28 -18.18
C TRP A 413 5.41 -21.63 -18.78
N THR A 414 5.86 -21.66 -20.05
CA THR A 414 6.28 -22.91 -20.70
C THR A 414 7.55 -23.45 -20.04
N LYS A 415 8.54 -22.58 -19.75
CA LYS A 415 9.75 -22.96 -18.98
C LYS A 415 9.47 -23.41 -17.54
N LEU A 416 8.36 -22.98 -16.95
CA LEU A 416 7.95 -23.38 -15.61
C LEU A 416 7.27 -24.75 -15.59
N THR A 417 6.60 -25.13 -16.68
CA THR A 417 5.65 -26.25 -16.69
C THR A 417 6.02 -27.39 -17.63
N GLN A 418 6.94 -27.18 -18.57
CA GLN A 418 7.37 -28.15 -19.56
C GLN A 418 8.90 -28.30 -19.56
N VAL A 419 9.39 -29.50 -19.85
CA VAL A 419 10.82 -29.75 -20.10
C VAL A 419 11.10 -29.43 -21.57
N THR A 420 11.83 -28.35 -21.83
CA THR A 420 12.20 -27.96 -23.19
C THR A 420 13.41 -28.78 -23.64
N GLN A 421 13.28 -29.51 -24.75
CA GLN A 421 14.46 -30.06 -25.44
C GLN A 421 15.22 -28.88 -26.07
N ASP A 422 16.53 -28.82 -25.85
CA ASP A 422 17.41 -27.83 -26.51
C ASP A 422 17.11 -27.85 -28.02
N ARG A 423 16.41 -26.83 -28.50
CA ARG A 423 16.47 -26.51 -29.91
C ARG A 423 17.88 -25.98 -30.11
N GLU A 424 18.73 -26.78 -30.77
CA GLU A 424 19.99 -26.29 -31.31
C GLU A 424 19.72 -24.89 -31.86
N ALA A 425 20.47 -23.91 -31.36
CA ALA A 425 20.38 -22.52 -31.78
C ALA A 425 20.64 -22.48 -33.29
N ASP A 426 19.56 -22.61 -34.06
CA ASP A 426 19.60 -22.65 -35.50
C ASP A 426 19.92 -21.23 -35.96
N GLY A 427 21.20 -21.01 -36.24
CA GLY A 427 21.72 -19.96 -37.11
C GLY A 427 21.39 -18.51 -36.75
N PHE A 428 22.45 -17.77 -36.39
CA PHE A 428 22.55 -16.32 -36.56
C PHE A 428 21.62 -15.45 -35.70
N ASP A 429 21.89 -15.38 -34.40
CA ASP A 429 22.00 -14.04 -33.79
C ASP A 429 22.94 -14.03 -32.58
N GLU A 430 23.79 -13.01 -32.50
CA GLU A 430 24.74 -12.73 -31.42
C GLU A 430 24.02 -12.25 -30.13
N GLU A 431 22.86 -12.80 -29.81
CA GLU A 431 22.06 -12.32 -28.69
C GLU A 431 22.45 -12.99 -27.38
N ARG A 432 22.63 -12.16 -26.34
CA ARG A 432 22.87 -12.59 -24.95
C ARG A 432 21.84 -13.63 -24.49
N PRO A 433 22.17 -14.51 -23.53
CA PRO A 433 21.21 -15.47 -23.00
C PRO A 433 20.06 -14.78 -22.26
N GLU A 434 18.95 -15.51 -22.07
CA GLU A 434 17.85 -15.06 -21.22
C GLU A 434 18.15 -15.22 -19.73
N VAL A 435 17.40 -14.53 -18.89
CA VAL A 435 17.51 -14.69 -17.43
C VAL A 435 17.00 -16.09 -17.03
N PRO A 436 17.84 -16.91 -16.37
CA PRO A 436 17.47 -18.23 -15.86
C PRO A 436 16.29 -18.18 -14.89
N MET A 437 15.46 -19.23 -14.87
CA MET A 437 14.29 -19.29 -13.98
C MET A 437 14.66 -19.12 -12.49
N LEU A 438 15.81 -19.64 -12.05
CA LEU A 438 16.30 -19.49 -10.67
C LEU A 438 16.66 -18.04 -10.30
N PHE A 439 16.87 -17.15 -11.28
CA PHE A 439 17.18 -15.74 -11.03
C PHE A 439 15.94 -14.84 -11.16
N ARG A 440 14.78 -15.37 -11.58
CA ARG A 440 13.57 -14.53 -11.74
C ARG A 440 12.88 -14.28 -10.39
N ASP A 441 12.24 -13.12 -10.29
CA ASP A 441 11.42 -12.78 -9.14
C ASP A 441 10.02 -13.41 -9.24
N VAL A 442 9.74 -14.37 -8.36
CA VAL A 442 8.50 -15.17 -8.36
C VAL A 442 7.24 -14.34 -8.08
N PRO A 443 7.22 -13.37 -7.14
CA PRO A 443 6.07 -12.47 -6.96
C PRO A 443 5.71 -11.66 -8.22
N SER A 444 6.70 -11.21 -8.98
CA SER A 444 6.46 -10.47 -10.24
C SER A 444 5.90 -11.39 -11.32
N LEU A 445 6.40 -12.62 -11.43
CA LEU A 445 5.84 -13.63 -12.34
C LEU A 445 4.36 -13.92 -12.02
N LEU A 446 4.00 -14.04 -10.73
CA LEU A 446 2.60 -14.21 -10.32
C LEU A 446 1.72 -13.07 -10.83
N ILE A 447 2.14 -11.82 -10.61
CA ILE A 447 1.39 -10.64 -11.03
C ILE A 447 1.31 -10.57 -12.56
N ILE A 448 2.41 -10.84 -13.27
CA ILE A 448 2.45 -10.89 -14.74
C ILE A 448 1.43 -11.91 -15.26
N PHE A 449 1.44 -13.15 -14.76
CA PHE A 449 0.51 -14.18 -15.20
C PHE A 449 -0.95 -13.80 -14.90
N VAL A 450 -1.23 -13.24 -13.73
CA VAL A 450 -2.59 -12.81 -13.36
C VAL A 450 -3.10 -11.65 -14.22
N LEU A 451 -2.26 -10.65 -14.51
CA LEU A 451 -2.66 -9.47 -15.28
C LEU A 451 -2.71 -9.69 -16.80
N THR A 452 -1.99 -10.68 -17.31
CA THR A 452 -2.01 -11.04 -18.74
C THR A 452 -3.18 -11.97 -19.11
N MET A 453 -3.73 -12.72 -18.16
CA MET A 453 -4.89 -13.58 -18.40
C MET A 453 -6.22 -12.79 -18.52
N PRO A 454 -7.18 -13.27 -19.34
CA PRO A 454 -8.53 -12.69 -19.41
C PRO A 454 -9.25 -12.69 -18.06
N GLN A 455 -9.87 -11.56 -17.71
CA GLN A 455 -10.61 -11.36 -16.46
C GLN A 455 -12.14 -11.47 -16.69
N PRO A 456 -12.91 -12.13 -15.80
CA PRO A 456 -12.54 -12.61 -14.47
C PRO A 456 -11.77 -13.94 -14.53
N LEU A 457 -10.76 -14.07 -13.67
CA LEU A 457 -10.00 -15.32 -13.54
C LEU A 457 -10.73 -16.29 -12.59
N ARG A 458 -10.75 -17.60 -12.89
CA ARG A 458 -11.25 -18.60 -11.94
C ARG A 458 -10.24 -18.86 -10.84
N LYS A 459 -10.75 -19.13 -9.64
CA LYS A 459 -9.91 -19.47 -8.47
C LYS A 459 -9.05 -20.71 -8.72
N GLU A 460 -9.55 -21.69 -9.48
CA GLU A 460 -8.77 -22.88 -9.88
C GLU A 460 -7.52 -22.56 -10.72
N HIS A 461 -7.63 -21.61 -11.66
CA HIS A 461 -6.51 -21.17 -12.50
C HIS A 461 -5.48 -20.40 -11.67
N PHE A 462 -5.94 -19.50 -10.80
CA PHE A 462 -5.07 -18.79 -9.86
C PHE A 462 -4.31 -19.76 -8.94
N SER A 463 -5.01 -20.70 -8.30
CA SER A 463 -4.37 -21.71 -7.46
C SER A 463 -3.39 -22.60 -8.25
N CYS A 464 -3.65 -22.88 -9.53
CA CYS A 464 -2.71 -23.59 -10.40
C CYS A 464 -1.41 -22.79 -10.60
N VAL A 465 -1.52 -21.49 -10.91
CA VAL A 465 -0.36 -20.61 -11.08
C VAL A 465 0.46 -20.53 -9.79
N VAL A 466 -0.20 -20.35 -8.64
CA VAL A 466 0.47 -20.28 -7.34
C VAL A 466 1.20 -21.60 -7.03
N LYS A 467 0.62 -22.76 -7.34
CA LYS A 467 1.26 -24.08 -7.15
C LYS A 467 2.53 -24.22 -7.99
N MET A 468 2.49 -23.86 -9.27
CA MET A 468 3.65 -23.95 -10.15
C MET A 468 4.76 -23.01 -9.70
N LEU A 469 4.41 -21.77 -9.35
CA LEU A 469 5.36 -20.78 -8.84
C LEU A 469 5.93 -21.14 -7.47
N TYR A 470 5.16 -21.80 -6.61
CA TYR A 470 5.65 -22.31 -5.34
C TYR A 470 6.78 -23.34 -5.53
N ASN A 471 6.68 -24.21 -6.54
CA ASN A 471 7.78 -25.13 -6.87
C ASN A 471 9.07 -24.37 -7.19
N LEU A 472 8.97 -23.32 -8.01
CA LEU A 472 10.12 -22.48 -8.35
C LEU A 472 10.68 -21.76 -7.13
N GLN A 473 9.83 -21.13 -6.31
CA GLN A 473 10.24 -20.45 -5.07
C GLN A 473 10.95 -21.42 -4.11
N PHE A 474 10.44 -22.65 -3.99
CA PHE A 474 11.05 -23.68 -3.16
C PHE A 474 12.41 -24.12 -3.71
N THR A 475 12.52 -24.35 -5.03
CA THR A 475 13.82 -24.68 -5.66
C THR A 475 14.83 -23.53 -5.52
N GLN A 476 14.40 -22.27 -5.64
CA GLN A 476 15.24 -21.10 -5.37
C GLN A 476 15.70 -21.07 -3.91
N ALA A 477 14.82 -21.38 -2.94
CA ALA A 477 15.16 -21.46 -1.53
C ALA A 477 16.23 -22.53 -1.26
N VAL A 478 16.06 -23.71 -1.86
CA VAL A 478 17.01 -24.83 -1.77
C VAL A 478 18.36 -24.47 -2.41
N ALA A 479 18.35 -23.83 -3.59
CA ALA A 479 19.56 -23.37 -4.26
C ALA A 479 20.29 -22.29 -3.43
N ALA A 480 19.58 -21.29 -2.93
CA ALA A 480 20.14 -20.24 -2.07
C ALA A 480 20.65 -20.78 -0.73
N LEU A 481 20.02 -21.82 -0.18
CA LEU A 481 20.50 -22.47 1.04
C LEU A 481 21.77 -23.27 0.77
N SER A 482 21.87 -23.94 -0.38
CA SER A 482 23.03 -24.74 -0.74
C SER A 482 24.33 -23.92 -0.85
N THR A 483 24.25 -22.62 -1.16
CA THR A 483 25.42 -21.74 -1.20
C THR A 483 25.95 -21.41 0.20
N LYS A 484 25.11 -21.50 1.24
CA LYS A 484 25.49 -21.24 2.64
C LYS A 484 26.18 -22.43 3.32
N PHE A 485 26.09 -23.63 2.74
CA PHE A 485 26.72 -24.83 3.29
C PHE A 485 28.22 -24.89 3.04
N SER A 486 28.96 -25.55 3.94
CA SER A 486 30.36 -25.90 3.71
C SER A 486 30.51 -26.94 2.58
N PRO A 487 31.69 -27.08 1.96
CA PRO A 487 31.95 -28.11 0.96
C PRO A 487 31.65 -29.53 1.47
N GLU A 488 32.00 -29.83 2.73
CA GLU A 488 31.77 -31.12 3.37
C GLU A 488 30.28 -31.37 3.60
N GLU A 489 29.54 -30.35 4.06
CA GLU A 489 28.08 -30.42 4.23
C GLU A 489 27.38 -30.65 2.90
N ARG A 490 27.78 -29.96 1.83
CA ARG A 490 27.24 -30.18 0.47
C ARG A 490 27.44 -31.62 0.02
N GLN A 491 28.61 -32.20 0.27
CA GLN A 491 28.89 -33.60 -0.08
C GLN A 491 28.01 -34.57 0.73
N ALA A 492 27.82 -34.32 2.03
CA ALA A 492 26.97 -35.14 2.89
C ALA A 492 25.49 -35.10 2.43
N TRP A 493 24.95 -33.91 2.16
CA TRP A 493 23.57 -33.74 1.68
C TRP A 493 23.36 -34.31 0.28
N ARG A 494 24.36 -34.20 -0.61
CA ARG A 494 24.33 -34.86 -1.92
C ARG A 494 24.23 -36.37 -1.81
N ALA A 495 25.02 -36.98 -0.93
CA ALA A 495 24.98 -38.42 -0.70
C ALA A 495 23.64 -38.88 -0.07
N SER A 496 23.14 -38.14 0.94
CA SER A 496 21.85 -38.42 1.57
C SER A 496 20.68 -38.30 0.58
N GLY A 497 20.65 -37.23 -0.22
CA GLY A 497 19.62 -36.99 -1.21
C GLY A 497 19.61 -38.05 -2.32
N ALA A 498 20.78 -38.52 -2.76
CA ALA A 498 20.88 -39.60 -3.75
C ALA A 498 20.27 -40.92 -3.26
N LEU A 499 20.39 -41.22 -1.96
CA LEU A 499 19.74 -42.39 -1.34
C LEU A 499 18.21 -42.23 -1.34
N LYS A 500 17.72 -41.01 -1.06
CA LYS A 500 16.27 -40.72 -0.99
C LYS A 500 15.59 -40.53 -2.34
N LYS A 501 16.35 -40.26 -3.41
CA LYS A 501 15.83 -40.12 -4.78
C LYS A 501 15.14 -41.39 -5.31
N ASN A 502 15.53 -42.56 -4.80
CA ASN A 502 14.97 -43.85 -5.21
C ASN A 502 13.74 -44.30 -4.38
N LEU A 503 13.28 -43.48 -3.43
CA LEU A 503 12.13 -43.79 -2.58
C LEU A 503 10.82 -43.28 -3.20
N GLU A 504 9.71 -43.91 -2.83
CA GLU A 504 8.37 -43.40 -3.14
C GLU A 504 8.19 -41.99 -2.53
N ASN A 505 7.64 -41.05 -3.31
CA ASN A 505 7.50 -39.62 -2.96
C ASN A 505 8.80 -38.80 -2.91
N ALA A 506 9.84 -39.19 -3.66
CA ALA A 506 11.08 -38.41 -3.78
C ALA A 506 10.86 -36.96 -4.25
N ASP A 507 9.85 -36.72 -5.10
CA ASP A 507 9.50 -35.39 -5.64
C ASP A 507 8.95 -34.40 -4.59
N SER A 508 8.53 -34.90 -3.43
CA SER A 508 8.09 -34.10 -2.27
C SER A 508 9.05 -34.19 -1.09
N SER A 509 10.25 -34.72 -1.30
CA SER A 509 11.29 -34.83 -0.28
C SER A 509 12.28 -33.68 -0.38
N CYS A 510 12.34 -32.84 0.67
CA CYS A 510 13.30 -31.75 0.76
C CYS A 510 14.75 -32.24 0.57
N GLU A 511 15.11 -33.38 1.17
CA GLU A 511 16.48 -33.90 1.09
C GLU A 511 16.84 -34.43 -0.30
N ALA A 512 15.89 -35.08 -0.99
CA ALA A 512 16.11 -35.57 -2.35
C ALA A 512 16.31 -34.40 -3.33
N LEU A 513 15.46 -33.37 -3.23
CA LEU A 513 15.57 -32.14 -4.04
C LEU A 513 16.85 -31.36 -3.72
N LEU A 514 17.19 -31.19 -2.44
CA LEU A 514 18.42 -30.53 -2.00
C LEU A 514 19.67 -31.24 -2.53
N GLY A 515 19.74 -32.57 -2.38
CA GLY A 515 20.86 -33.34 -2.90
C GLY A 515 20.97 -33.28 -4.43
N HIS A 516 19.83 -33.25 -5.14
CA HIS A 516 19.80 -33.12 -6.60
C HIS A 516 20.25 -31.72 -7.06
N VAL A 517 19.76 -30.63 -6.43
CA VAL A 517 20.20 -29.26 -6.73
C VAL A 517 21.71 -29.10 -6.50
N ILE A 518 22.23 -29.61 -5.38
CA ILE A 518 23.67 -29.58 -5.10
C ILE A 518 24.44 -30.35 -6.17
N ALA A 519 23.97 -31.53 -6.58
CA ALA A 519 24.63 -32.32 -7.62
C ALA A 519 24.69 -31.57 -8.95
N GLU A 520 23.59 -30.95 -9.37
CA GLU A 520 23.49 -30.21 -10.63
C GLU A 520 24.31 -28.92 -10.62
N LEU A 521 24.20 -28.09 -9.58
CA LEU A 521 24.98 -26.84 -9.47
C LEU A 521 26.48 -27.10 -9.25
N SER A 522 26.86 -28.28 -8.76
CA SER A 522 28.28 -28.67 -8.63
C SER A 522 28.96 -29.12 -9.92
N LYS A 523 28.20 -29.26 -11.03
CA LYS A 523 28.77 -29.63 -12.34
C LYS A 523 29.68 -28.54 -12.90
N ASP A 524 29.46 -27.29 -12.50
CA ASP A 524 30.27 -26.15 -12.90
C ASP A 524 30.76 -25.37 -11.68
N LYS A 525 31.88 -24.64 -11.83
CA LYS A 525 32.47 -23.79 -10.79
C LYS A 525 31.76 -22.44 -10.64
N SER A 526 30.85 -22.12 -11.56
CA SER A 526 30.11 -20.85 -11.61
C SER A 526 29.20 -20.54 -10.41
N VAL A 527 29.03 -21.44 -9.43
CA VAL A 527 28.18 -21.21 -8.25
C VAL A 527 28.92 -21.45 -6.92
N TYR A 528 29.67 -22.54 -6.80
CA TYR A 528 30.25 -22.98 -5.52
C TYR A 528 31.73 -22.63 -5.31
N GLU A 529 32.35 -21.83 -6.19
CA GLU A 529 33.74 -21.42 -5.98
C GLU A 529 33.88 -20.63 -4.67
N VAL A 530 34.77 -21.09 -3.80
CA VAL A 530 34.94 -20.56 -2.43
C VAL A 530 36.17 -19.66 -2.42
N ASN A 531 35.98 -18.36 -2.15
CA ASN A 531 37.10 -17.50 -1.76
C ASN A 531 37.63 -17.97 -0.40
N ALA A 532 38.95 -18.14 -0.27
CA ALA A 532 39.59 -18.69 0.94
C ALA A 532 39.28 -17.90 2.23
N GLU A 533 38.89 -16.63 2.12
CA GLU A 533 38.50 -15.77 3.25
C GLU A 533 37.04 -16.00 3.72
N GLU A 534 36.10 -16.36 2.83
CA GLU A 534 34.70 -16.66 3.19
C GLU A 534 34.56 -18.01 3.90
N ALA A 535 35.43 -18.97 3.56
CA ALA A 535 35.45 -20.30 4.17
C ALA A 535 35.67 -20.28 5.69
N LEU A 536 36.39 -19.26 6.21
CA LEU A 536 36.69 -19.10 7.64
C LEU A 536 35.51 -18.53 8.44
N MET A 537 34.57 -17.82 7.79
CA MET A 537 33.39 -17.23 8.46
C MET A 537 32.16 -18.14 8.43
N LEU A 538 32.04 -18.99 7.42
CA LEU A 538 30.92 -19.94 7.26
C LEU A 538 31.01 -21.17 8.20
N SER A 539 32.15 -21.40 8.85
CA SER A 539 32.44 -22.64 9.59
C SER A 539 31.86 -22.73 11.02
N SER A 540 30.91 -21.87 11.41
CA SER A 540 30.42 -21.80 12.79
C SER A 540 29.03 -22.40 13.04
N SER A 541 28.28 -22.73 11.98
CA SER A 541 26.87 -23.13 12.09
C SER A 541 26.63 -24.50 11.46
N VAL A 542 26.41 -25.53 12.27
CA VAL A 542 25.98 -26.87 11.80
C VAL A 542 24.51 -26.82 11.44
N TRP A 543 24.16 -27.12 10.18
CA TRP A 543 22.77 -27.10 9.70
C TRP A 543 22.02 -28.39 10.07
N SER A 544 21.06 -28.30 10.99
CA SER A 544 20.13 -29.40 11.28
C SER A 544 18.98 -29.45 10.25
N PRO A 545 18.32 -30.61 10.03
CA PRO A 545 17.13 -30.70 9.18
C PRO A 545 16.02 -29.71 9.57
N GLN A 546 15.88 -29.42 10.87
CA GLN A 546 14.88 -28.46 11.39
C GLN A 546 15.26 -27.01 11.06
N SER A 547 16.55 -26.68 11.15
CA SER A 547 17.08 -25.36 10.77
C SER A 547 16.93 -25.12 9.26
N ILE A 548 17.13 -26.17 8.44
CA ILE A 548 16.90 -26.15 6.99
C ILE A 548 15.43 -25.86 6.71
N GLU A 549 14.52 -26.64 7.30
CA GLU A 549 13.07 -26.47 7.14
C GLU A 549 12.62 -25.04 7.54
N PHE A 550 13.08 -24.54 8.69
CA PHE A 550 12.78 -23.18 9.12
C PHE A 550 13.27 -22.13 8.11
N SER A 551 14.50 -22.27 7.61
CA SER A 551 15.07 -21.37 6.60
C SER A 551 14.26 -21.38 5.29
N LEU A 552 13.83 -22.56 4.83
CA LEU A 552 13.00 -22.72 3.64
C LEU A 552 11.62 -22.08 3.80
N GLN A 553 10.98 -22.27 4.95
CA GLN A 553 9.70 -21.63 5.27
C GLN A 553 9.82 -20.11 5.27
N GLN A 554 10.86 -19.56 5.93
CA GLN A 554 11.11 -18.12 5.96
C GLN A 554 11.40 -17.52 4.57
N PHE A 555 12.04 -18.28 3.68
CA PHE A 555 12.29 -17.86 2.30
C PHE A 555 11.02 -17.84 1.44
N CYS A 556 10.12 -18.79 1.63
CA CYS A 556 8.88 -18.89 0.87
C CYS A 556 7.77 -17.98 1.41
N LEU A 557 7.85 -17.56 2.67
CA LEU A 557 6.80 -16.81 3.37
C LEU A 557 6.41 -15.48 2.70
N PRO A 558 7.33 -14.63 2.19
CA PRO A 558 6.96 -13.39 1.49
C PRO A 558 6.07 -13.64 0.26
N PHE A 559 6.38 -14.68 -0.51
CA PHE A 559 5.58 -15.07 -1.67
C PHE A 559 4.17 -15.53 -1.27
N LEU A 560 4.06 -16.35 -0.22
CA LEU A 560 2.75 -16.79 0.29
C LEU A 560 1.90 -15.62 0.81
N ARG A 561 2.51 -14.66 1.52
CA ARG A 561 1.83 -13.44 2.00
C ARG A 561 1.26 -12.62 0.85
N LEU A 562 2.08 -12.36 -0.17
CA LEU A 562 1.62 -11.61 -1.37
C LEU A 562 0.55 -12.37 -2.15
N SER A 563 0.70 -13.69 -2.30
CA SER A 563 -0.29 -14.52 -2.99
C SER A 563 -1.65 -14.51 -2.27
N CYS A 564 -1.66 -14.62 -0.94
CA CYS A 564 -2.89 -14.55 -0.15
C CYS A 564 -3.55 -13.16 -0.21
N LEU A 565 -2.77 -12.08 -0.17
CA LEU A 565 -3.30 -10.72 -0.36
C LEU A 565 -3.93 -10.56 -1.74
N LEU A 566 -3.26 -11.05 -2.79
CA LEU A 566 -3.80 -11.01 -4.14
C LEU A 566 -5.10 -11.84 -4.26
N GLN A 567 -5.15 -13.02 -3.64
CA GLN A 567 -6.37 -13.85 -3.58
C GLN A 567 -7.51 -13.10 -2.87
N HIS A 568 -7.24 -12.45 -1.73
CA HIS A 568 -8.22 -11.65 -1.01
C HIS A 568 -8.81 -10.53 -1.87
N HIS A 569 -7.98 -9.78 -2.62
CA HIS A 569 -8.46 -8.67 -3.45
C HIS A 569 -9.20 -9.12 -4.70
N LEU A 570 -8.82 -10.25 -5.31
CA LEU A 570 -9.47 -10.76 -6.52
C LEU A 570 -10.80 -11.47 -6.21
N TYR A 571 -10.87 -12.21 -5.11
CA TYR A 571 -12.00 -13.11 -4.82
C TYR A 571 -12.82 -12.73 -3.59
N GLY A 572 -12.35 -11.81 -2.74
CA GLY A 572 -13.05 -11.39 -1.53
C GLY A 572 -12.98 -12.39 -0.37
N ASP A 573 -12.07 -13.38 -0.41
CA ASP A 573 -11.87 -14.35 0.67
C ASP A 573 -11.36 -13.67 1.95
N ASP A 574 -11.91 -13.96 3.12
CA ASP A 574 -11.40 -13.40 4.38
C ASP A 574 -9.98 -13.86 4.70
N LEU A 575 -9.12 -12.92 5.11
CA LEU A 575 -7.78 -13.23 5.59
C LEU A 575 -7.87 -13.83 6.99
N THR A 576 -7.53 -15.11 7.12
CA THR A 576 -7.49 -15.81 8.40
C THR A 576 -6.37 -15.27 9.28
N GLY A 577 -6.72 -14.59 10.38
CA GLY A 577 -5.74 -14.27 11.42
C GLY A 577 -5.21 -15.56 12.05
N CYS A 578 -3.90 -15.69 12.14
CA CYS A 578 -3.19 -16.86 12.69
C CYS A 578 -2.02 -16.39 13.57
N PRO A 579 -1.51 -17.20 14.50
CA PRO A 579 -0.27 -16.86 15.21
C PRO A 579 0.94 -16.89 14.25
N GLU A 580 1.98 -16.11 14.55
CA GLU A 580 3.19 -16.01 13.69
C GLU A 580 3.86 -17.36 13.42
N GLU A 581 3.78 -18.29 14.36
CA GLU A 581 4.36 -19.62 14.25
C GLU A 581 3.62 -20.52 13.25
N GLU A 582 2.32 -20.28 13.03
CA GLU A 582 1.46 -21.08 12.14
C GLU A 582 1.16 -20.36 10.82
N GLU A 583 1.76 -19.18 10.59
CA GLU A 583 1.49 -18.33 9.43
C GLU A 583 1.73 -19.10 8.13
N PHE A 584 2.86 -19.80 8.03
CA PHE A 584 3.24 -20.54 6.84
C PHE A 584 2.17 -21.58 6.45
N MET A 585 1.74 -22.41 7.40
CA MET A 585 0.74 -23.45 7.17
C MET A 585 -0.63 -22.84 6.83
N SER A 586 -1.02 -21.79 7.56
CA SER A 586 -2.31 -21.11 7.36
C SER A 586 -2.41 -20.51 5.95
N LEU A 587 -1.34 -19.84 5.49
CA LEU A 587 -1.28 -19.27 4.15
C LEU A 587 -1.24 -20.35 3.07
N ALA A 588 -0.47 -21.43 3.27
CA ALA A 588 -0.41 -22.55 2.33
C ALA A 588 -1.78 -23.23 2.14
N VAL A 589 -2.55 -23.39 3.22
CA VAL A 589 -3.93 -23.92 3.18
C VAL A 589 -4.87 -22.95 2.48
N CYS A 590 -4.79 -21.64 2.77
CA CYS A 590 -5.63 -20.60 2.15
C CYS A 590 -5.47 -20.56 0.62
N LEU A 591 -4.25 -20.77 0.12
CA LEU A 591 -3.91 -20.81 -1.30
C LEU A 591 -4.28 -22.14 -1.98
N GLY A 592 -4.74 -23.13 -1.21
CA GLY A 592 -5.09 -24.45 -1.71
C GLY A 592 -3.89 -25.30 -2.13
N LEU A 593 -2.70 -25.06 -1.55
CA LEU A 593 -1.51 -25.88 -1.79
C LEU A 593 -1.67 -27.29 -1.22
N SER A 594 -2.39 -27.43 -0.11
CA SER A 594 -2.76 -28.74 0.47
C SER A 594 -4.11 -29.25 -0.05
N PRO A 595 -4.23 -30.53 -0.46
CA PRO A 595 -5.52 -31.14 -0.82
C PRO A 595 -6.37 -31.57 0.38
N SER A 596 -5.83 -31.60 1.61
CA SER A 596 -6.56 -32.00 2.83
C SER A 596 -6.34 -31.02 3.99
N ALA A 597 -7.37 -30.86 4.84
CA ALA A 597 -7.29 -30.10 6.09
C ALA A 597 -6.14 -30.62 6.99
N PRO A 598 -5.45 -29.73 7.73
CA PRO A 598 -4.29 -30.11 8.52
C PRO A 598 -4.66 -31.13 9.61
N GLN A 599 -3.98 -32.27 9.61
CA GLN A 599 -3.95 -33.20 10.75
C GLN A 599 -2.89 -32.70 11.75
N PRO A 600 -3.21 -32.41 13.02
CA PRO A 600 -2.19 -32.14 14.03
C PRO A 600 -1.67 -33.45 14.68
N PRO A 601 -0.44 -33.50 15.25
CA PRO A 601 0.77 -32.74 14.96
C PRO A 601 1.84 -33.69 14.40
N ASN A 602 1.90 -33.87 13.09
CA ASN A 602 3.12 -34.36 12.43
C ASN A 602 3.80 -33.15 11.81
N VAL A 603 5.12 -33.04 11.99
CA VAL A 603 5.96 -31.96 11.46
C VAL A 603 5.61 -31.71 9.99
N VAL A 604 5.01 -30.56 9.71
CA VAL A 604 4.58 -30.20 8.35
C VAL A 604 5.81 -29.71 7.61
N HIS A 605 6.21 -30.47 6.59
CA HIS A 605 7.33 -30.13 5.72
C HIS A 605 6.87 -29.24 4.56
N SER A 606 7.62 -28.18 4.28
CA SER A 606 7.39 -27.24 3.17
C SER A 606 7.41 -27.94 1.81
N ALA A 607 8.18 -29.02 1.66
CA ALA A 607 8.22 -29.84 0.46
C ALA A 607 6.93 -30.65 0.19
N SER A 608 6.08 -30.86 1.21
CA SER A 608 4.80 -31.58 1.05
C SER A 608 3.75 -30.79 0.26
N TYR A 609 3.99 -29.49 0.05
CA TYR A 609 3.11 -28.60 -0.73
C TYR A 609 3.48 -28.51 -2.21
N LEU A 610 4.56 -29.20 -2.63
CA LEU A 610 5.00 -29.22 -4.01
C LEU A 610 4.03 -30.02 -4.89
N ASN A 611 3.77 -29.52 -6.09
CA ASN A 611 2.90 -30.18 -7.06
C ASN A 611 3.47 -29.98 -8.46
N TRP A 612 4.00 -31.03 -9.06
CA TRP A 612 4.72 -30.94 -10.33
C TRP A 612 3.83 -31.31 -11.52
N ALA A 613 3.90 -30.51 -12.60
CA ALA A 613 3.20 -30.81 -13.84
C ALA A 613 3.88 -31.92 -14.66
N VAL A 614 5.21 -32.01 -14.53
CA VAL A 614 6.11 -32.98 -15.19
C VAL A 614 7.11 -33.51 -14.14
N GLY A 615 8.09 -34.33 -14.54
CA GLY A 615 9.09 -34.88 -13.61
C GLY A 615 9.85 -33.77 -12.85
N ALA A 616 9.78 -33.79 -11.52
CA ALA A 616 10.39 -32.76 -10.67
C ALA A 616 11.90 -32.62 -10.92
N PHE A 617 12.60 -33.76 -10.94
CA PHE A 617 14.04 -33.79 -11.16
C PHE A 617 14.46 -33.33 -12.56
N ASP A 618 13.63 -33.51 -13.58
CA ASP A 618 13.95 -33.09 -14.94
C ASP A 618 13.84 -31.56 -15.07
N LEU A 619 12.79 -30.96 -14.51
CA LEU A 619 12.65 -29.50 -14.45
C LEU A 619 13.76 -28.85 -13.63
N VAL A 620 14.05 -29.40 -12.45
CA VAL A 620 15.12 -28.87 -11.60
C VAL A 620 16.48 -28.99 -12.30
N THR A 621 16.73 -30.09 -13.02
CA THR A 621 17.93 -30.23 -13.87
C THR A 621 17.99 -29.13 -14.92
N GLN A 622 16.89 -28.85 -15.63
CA GLN A 622 16.84 -27.77 -16.63
C GLN A 622 17.14 -26.40 -16.00
N TRP A 623 16.47 -26.04 -14.90
CA TRP A 623 16.68 -24.74 -14.26
C TRP A 623 18.09 -24.58 -13.69
N CYS A 624 18.70 -25.66 -13.18
CA CYS A 624 20.10 -25.66 -12.75
C CYS A 624 21.06 -25.58 -13.95
N ALA A 625 20.75 -26.23 -15.07
CA ALA A 625 21.54 -26.18 -16.29
C ALA A 625 21.56 -24.76 -16.92
N GLU A 626 20.45 -24.02 -16.86
CA GLU A 626 20.40 -22.61 -17.28
C GLU A 626 21.39 -21.73 -16.49
N VAL A 627 21.65 -22.06 -15.23
CA VAL A 627 22.62 -21.33 -14.39
C VAL A 627 24.05 -21.79 -14.66
N THR A 628 24.30 -23.11 -14.75
CA THR A 628 25.65 -23.65 -14.99
C THR A 628 26.12 -23.48 -16.43
N GLY A 629 25.23 -23.17 -17.38
CA GLY A 629 25.58 -22.82 -18.75
C GLY A 629 26.23 -21.44 -18.91
N LEU A 630 26.28 -20.62 -17.85
CA LEU A 630 26.75 -19.23 -17.88
C LEU A 630 28.27 -19.11 -17.71
N SER A 631 29.02 -19.57 -18.70
CA SER A 631 30.50 -19.59 -18.70
C SER A 631 31.19 -18.23 -18.48
N GLN A 632 30.48 -17.10 -18.70
CA GLN A 632 31.01 -15.74 -18.52
C GLN A 632 30.81 -15.16 -17.12
N MET A 633 29.95 -15.75 -16.28
CA MET A 633 29.64 -15.23 -14.94
C MET A 633 30.57 -15.82 -13.87
N GLN A 634 31.04 -14.95 -12.98
CA GLN A 634 31.83 -15.37 -11.81
C GLN A 634 30.93 -15.94 -10.71
N ALA A 635 31.49 -16.82 -9.87
CA ALA A 635 30.75 -17.46 -8.78
C ALA A 635 30.04 -16.48 -7.85
N ASP A 636 30.71 -15.39 -7.46
CA ASP A 636 30.13 -14.40 -6.54
C ASP A 636 28.97 -13.62 -7.17
N GLN A 637 28.99 -13.43 -8.50
CA GLN A 637 27.90 -12.79 -9.23
C GLN A 637 26.69 -13.72 -9.35
N SER A 638 26.91 -15.01 -9.64
CA SER A 638 25.84 -16.02 -9.65
C SER A 638 25.23 -16.20 -8.25
N LYS A 639 26.06 -16.25 -7.21
CA LYS A 639 25.59 -16.27 -5.81
C LYS A 639 24.73 -15.05 -5.48
N ALA A 640 25.15 -13.85 -5.88
CA ALA A 640 24.38 -12.62 -5.64
C ALA A 640 23.01 -12.64 -6.36
N LEU A 641 22.90 -13.30 -7.52
CA LEU A 641 21.63 -13.46 -8.22
C LEU A 641 20.74 -14.58 -7.62
N LEU A 642 21.34 -15.65 -7.10
CA LEU A 642 20.63 -16.78 -6.45
C LEU A 642 20.15 -16.45 -5.04
N VAL A 643 20.97 -15.81 -4.24
CA VAL A 643 20.67 -15.48 -2.84
C VAL A 643 19.78 -14.25 -2.84
N GLN A 644 18.48 -14.47 -3.00
CA GLN A 644 17.47 -13.44 -2.78
C GLN A 644 17.26 -13.33 -1.27
N GLU A 645 17.58 -12.19 -0.65
CA GLU A 645 17.30 -12.03 0.77
C GLU A 645 15.80 -11.77 1.00
N PRO A 646 15.10 -12.67 1.69
CA PRO A 646 13.63 -12.63 1.76
C PRO A 646 13.11 -11.68 2.84
N GLN A 647 13.97 -11.22 3.77
CA GLN A 647 13.54 -10.49 4.97
C GLN A 647 14.05 -9.06 4.99
N TRP A 648 13.16 -8.16 4.61
CA TRP A 648 13.36 -6.72 4.73
C TRP A 648 12.55 -6.19 5.90
N THR A 649 13.18 -5.44 6.80
CA THR A 649 12.47 -4.78 7.89
C THR A 649 11.59 -3.64 7.37
N ALA A 650 10.60 -3.23 8.16
CA ALA A 650 9.74 -2.11 7.78
C ALA A 650 10.58 -0.82 7.61
N PRO A 651 10.20 0.07 6.68
CA PRO A 651 10.92 1.32 6.49
C PRO A 651 10.81 2.18 7.75
N ARG A 652 11.94 2.70 8.23
CA ARG A 652 12.01 3.58 9.42
C ARG A 652 12.77 4.85 9.10
N LEU A 653 12.42 5.93 9.79
CA LEU A 653 13.22 7.16 9.74
C LEU A 653 14.49 6.98 10.58
N LEU A 654 15.49 7.82 10.34
CA LEU A 654 16.75 7.76 11.10
C LEU A 654 16.49 7.99 12.59
N GLN A 655 17.17 7.26 13.46
CA GLN A 655 17.05 7.49 14.90
C GLN A 655 17.71 8.83 15.25
N LEU A 656 16.92 9.72 15.85
CA LEU A 656 17.37 11.04 16.26
C LEU A 656 17.88 11.01 17.72
N PRO A 657 18.92 11.78 18.06
CA PRO A 657 19.34 11.96 19.45
C PRO A 657 18.24 12.59 20.32
N ASP A 658 18.17 12.17 21.59
CA ASP A 658 17.19 12.70 22.55
C ASP A 658 17.35 14.20 22.77
N ASN A 659 18.58 14.71 22.80
CA ASN A 659 18.87 16.12 23.03
C ASN A 659 19.14 16.85 21.72
N TYR A 660 18.30 17.84 21.40
CA TYR A 660 18.41 18.64 20.18
C TYR A 660 19.77 19.36 20.05
N ASN A 661 20.40 19.73 21.18
CA ASN A 661 21.66 20.46 21.17
C ASN A 661 22.79 19.70 20.47
N ILE A 662 22.75 18.36 20.47
CA ILE A 662 23.73 17.53 19.78
C ILE A 662 23.67 17.79 18.27
N ILE A 663 22.45 17.74 17.69
CA ILE A 663 22.22 18.02 16.27
C ILE A 663 22.59 19.48 15.97
N PHE A 664 22.16 20.42 16.81
CA PHE A 664 22.41 21.84 16.59
C PHE A 664 23.90 22.16 16.57
N GLN A 665 24.68 21.66 17.55
CA GLN A 665 26.11 21.92 17.63
C GLN A 665 26.88 21.36 16.44
N TYR A 666 26.52 20.16 15.99
CA TYR A 666 27.20 19.51 14.87
C TYR A 666 26.83 20.12 13.50
N TYR A 667 25.54 20.34 13.23
CA TYR A 667 25.09 20.76 11.89
C TYR A 667 25.01 22.28 11.67
N HIS A 668 24.87 23.11 12.71
CA HIS A 668 24.63 24.56 12.54
C HIS A 668 25.80 25.29 11.84
N ARG A 669 27.04 24.80 12.02
CA ARG A 669 28.25 25.38 11.39
C ARG A 669 28.80 24.53 10.24
N LYS A 670 28.14 23.41 9.91
CA LYS A 670 28.61 22.51 8.86
C LYS A 670 28.46 23.17 7.50
N ALA A 671 29.52 23.11 6.69
CA ALA A 671 29.48 23.62 5.32
C ALA A 671 28.68 22.65 4.43
N CYS A 672 27.88 23.19 3.51
CA CYS A 672 27.17 22.40 2.51
C CYS A 672 28.17 21.62 1.64
N SER A 673 27.86 20.36 1.34
CA SER A 673 28.71 19.50 0.50
C SER A 673 28.86 20.04 -0.92
N ALA A 674 27.82 20.66 -1.48
CA ALA A 674 27.79 21.20 -2.84
C ALA A 674 28.46 22.58 -2.96
N CYS A 675 28.01 23.59 -2.21
CA CYS A 675 28.53 24.97 -2.35
C CYS A 675 29.68 25.32 -1.40
N LYS A 676 30.05 24.42 -0.47
CA LYS A 676 31.09 24.62 0.57
C LYS A 676 30.90 25.84 1.48
N LYS A 677 29.73 26.48 1.45
CA LYS A 677 29.35 27.59 2.35
C LYS A 677 28.41 27.08 3.44
N VAL A 678 28.40 27.75 4.60
CA VAL A 678 27.43 27.48 5.67
C VAL A 678 26.05 27.96 5.22
N PRO A 679 25.03 27.08 5.11
CA PRO A 679 23.69 27.47 4.69
C PRO A 679 23.04 28.43 5.70
N LYS A 680 22.27 29.40 5.20
CA LYS A 680 21.41 30.24 6.08
C LYS A 680 20.28 29.43 6.71
N ASP A 681 19.68 28.55 5.91
CA ASP A 681 18.60 27.65 6.29
C ASP A 681 19.05 26.19 6.03
N PRO A 682 19.83 25.61 6.94
CA PRO A 682 20.25 24.21 6.87
C PRO A 682 19.07 23.27 7.13
N ALA A 683 18.89 22.29 6.24
CA ALA A 683 17.85 21.28 6.33
C ALA A 683 18.47 19.88 6.27
N LEU A 684 17.95 18.96 7.07
CA LEU A 684 18.46 17.59 7.18
C LEU A 684 17.36 16.60 6.79
N CYS A 685 17.62 15.74 5.80
CA CYS A 685 16.69 14.70 5.38
C CYS A 685 16.61 13.60 6.45
N LEU A 686 15.42 13.35 7.00
CA LEU A 686 15.20 12.33 8.03
C LEU A 686 15.19 10.89 7.48
N VAL A 687 15.16 10.74 6.15
CA VAL A 687 15.14 9.44 5.48
C VAL A 687 16.57 8.93 5.24
N CYS A 688 17.44 9.76 4.64
CA CYS A 688 18.80 9.37 4.27
C CYS A 688 19.92 10.14 4.98
N GLY A 689 19.61 11.17 5.77
CA GLY A 689 20.59 11.96 6.53
C GLY A 689 21.33 13.02 5.70
N ALA A 690 20.93 13.25 4.45
CA ALA A 690 21.55 14.28 3.61
C ALA A 690 21.33 15.70 4.18
N PHE A 691 22.41 16.47 4.25
CA PHE A 691 22.43 17.87 4.67
C PHE A 691 22.34 18.80 3.45
N VAL A 692 21.23 19.53 3.32
CA VAL A 692 20.88 20.31 2.11
C VAL A 692 20.52 21.77 2.44
N CYS A 693 20.65 22.65 1.46
CA CYS A 693 20.23 24.04 1.57
C CYS A 693 18.74 24.19 1.22
N LEU A 694 17.93 24.78 2.12
CA LEU A 694 16.51 25.02 1.86
C LEU A 694 16.27 26.16 0.84
N LYS A 695 16.78 27.35 1.16
CA LYS A 695 16.53 28.62 0.43
C LYS A 695 17.77 29.22 -0.24
N GLY A 696 18.89 28.50 -0.21
CA GLY A 696 20.15 28.99 -0.75
C GLY A 696 20.14 29.06 -2.28
N VAL A 697 20.37 30.25 -2.85
CA VAL A 697 20.56 30.43 -4.31
C VAL A 697 21.82 29.69 -4.80
N CYS A 698 22.77 29.41 -3.90
CA CYS A 698 24.07 28.81 -4.19
C CYS A 698 24.02 27.36 -4.70
N CYS A 699 22.97 26.60 -4.38
CA CYS A 699 22.82 25.20 -4.79
C CYS A 699 21.63 25.00 -5.74
N LYS A 700 21.10 26.08 -6.33
CA LYS A 700 19.95 26.01 -7.23
C LYS A 700 20.39 25.44 -8.58
N GLN A 701 19.88 24.27 -8.97
CA GLN A 701 20.16 23.68 -10.28
C GLN A 701 18.93 23.84 -11.17
N GLN A 702 19.12 24.37 -12.38
CA GLN A 702 18.05 24.57 -13.37
C GLN A 702 16.78 25.26 -12.82
N GLY A 703 16.93 26.18 -11.87
CA GLY A 703 15.78 26.87 -11.28
C GLY A 703 15.09 26.13 -10.13
N VAL A 704 15.60 24.98 -9.69
CA VAL A 704 15.08 24.18 -8.57
C VAL A 704 16.04 24.21 -7.37
N CYS A 705 15.51 24.45 -6.17
CA CYS A 705 16.31 24.39 -4.94
C CYS A 705 16.78 22.97 -4.61
N GLU A 706 17.96 22.86 -3.99
CA GLU A 706 18.59 21.58 -3.58
C GLU A 706 17.64 20.68 -2.76
N CYS A 707 16.89 21.26 -1.82
CA CYS A 707 15.93 20.51 -1.00
C CYS A 707 14.80 19.86 -1.83
N VAL A 708 14.28 20.58 -2.84
CA VAL A 708 13.25 20.04 -3.75
C VAL A 708 13.85 18.97 -4.67
N LEU A 709 15.04 19.20 -5.22
CA LEU A 709 15.77 18.19 -6.01
C LEU A 709 16.06 16.92 -5.22
N HIS A 710 16.47 17.08 -3.95
CA HIS A 710 16.71 15.94 -3.07
C HIS A 710 15.42 15.16 -2.80
N SER A 711 14.29 15.84 -2.55
CA SER A 711 12.98 15.16 -2.38
C SER A 711 12.58 14.36 -3.63
N GLN A 712 12.91 14.86 -4.82
CA GLN A 712 12.67 14.19 -6.10
C GLN A 712 13.52 12.93 -6.30
N HIS A 713 14.69 12.84 -5.65
CA HIS A 713 15.62 11.72 -5.78
C HIS A 713 15.49 10.70 -4.65
N CYS A 714 15.33 11.15 -3.40
CA CYS A 714 15.35 10.28 -2.22
C CYS A 714 13.99 9.61 -1.94
N GLY A 715 12.87 10.30 -2.20
CA GLY A 715 11.54 9.79 -1.86
C GLY A 715 10.51 9.95 -2.98
N ALA A 716 10.96 9.95 -4.23
CA ALA A 716 10.14 10.14 -5.43
C ALA A 716 9.16 11.32 -5.31
N ALA A 717 9.73 12.50 -5.06
CA ALA A 717 9.02 13.77 -4.83
C ALA A 717 8.34 13.92 -3.47
N THR A 718 8.60 13.02 -2.50
CA THR A 718 8.30 13.23 -1.09
C THR A 718 9.60 13.38 -0.30
N GLY A 719 9.72 14.42 0.51
CA GLY A 719 10.89 14.64 1.37
C GLY A 719 10.50 15.18 2.74
N ILE A 720 11.14 14.64 3.78
CA ILE A 720 10.91 15.02 5.18
C ILE A 720 12.20 15.61 5.72
N PHE A 721 12.18 16.90 6.03
CA PHE A 721 13.37 17.63 6.43
C PHE A 721 13.21 18.28 7.79
N LEU A 722 14.23 18.16 8.64
CA LEU A 722 14.36 18.88 9.89
C LEU A 722 15.14 20.18 9.65
N LEU A 723 14.55 21.33 9.98
CA LEU A 723 15.22 22.63 9.90
C LEU A 723 16.03 22.89 11.17
N ILE A 724 17.36 22.92 11.05
CA ILE A 724 18.27 22.98 12.22
C ILE A 724 18.18 24.32 12.97
N ASN A 725 17.80 25.41 12.30
CA ASN A 725 17.68 26.71 12.96
C ASN A 725 16.31 26.96 13.60
N ALA A 726 15.32 26.12 13.33
CA ALA A 726 13.95 26.31 13.82
C ALA A 726 13.41 25.10 14.59
N SER A 727 14.08 23.94 14.54
CA SER A 727 13.58 22.65 15.05
C SER A 727 12.24 22.21 14.45
N VAL A 728 11.83 22.81 13.33
CA VAL A 728 10.57 22.51 12.64
C VAL A 728 10.81 21.51 11.51
N ILE A 729 9.89 20.56 11.37
CA ILE A 729 9.85 19.63 10.24
C ILE A 729 9.06 20.26 9.10
N ILE A 730 9.68 20.27 7.92
CA ILE A 730 9.05 20.63 6.65
C ILE A 730 8.90 19.36 5.79
N ILE A 731 7.70 19.19 5.26
CA ILE A 731 7.37 18.12 4.33
C ILE A 731 7.23 18.75 2.95
N ILE A 732 8.00 18.25 2.00
CA ILE A 732 7.92 18.63 0.59
C ILE A 732 7.26 17.47 -0.16
N ARG A 733 6.28 17.79 -1.00
CA ARG A 733 5.54 16.81 -1.78
C ARG A 733 5.14 17.37 -3.14
N GLY A 734 5.74 16.85 -4.20
CA GLY A 734 5.51 17.32 -5.57
C GLY A 734 5.87 18.80 -5.73
N HIS A 735 4.86 19.65 -5.91
CA HIS A 735 5.01 21.11 -6.01
C HIS A 735 4.53 21.87 -4.76
N ARG A 736 4.20 21.13 -3.68
CA ARG A 736 3.62 21.66 -2.45
C ARG A 736 4.52 21.38 -1.27
N PHE A 737 4.46 22.23 -0.25
CA PHE A 737 5.13 22.00 1.02
C PHE A 737 4.17 22.27 2.19
N CYS A 738 4.45 21.64 3.32
CA CYS A 738 3.71 21.84 4.56
C CYS A 738 4.70 21.89 5.74
N LEU A 739 4.45 22.79 6.69
CA LEU A 739 5.12 22.76 7.99
C LEU A 739 4.35 21.78 8.89
N TRP A 740 4.99 20.69 9.28
CA TRP A 740 4.36 19.64 10.09
C TRP A 740 4.32 20.03 11.58
N GLY A 741 5.40 20.66 12.07
CA GLY A 741 5.56 21.03 13.48
C GLY A 741 6.95 20.64 14.00
N SER A 742 7.16 20.76 15.31
CA SER A 742 8.41 20.30 15.96
C SER A 742 8.22 18.92 16.58
N VAL A 743 9.25 18.07 16.46
CA VAL A 743 9.39 16.79 17.20
C VAL A 743 10.18 16.96 18.49
N TYR A 744 10.88 18.08 18.65
CA TYR A 744 11.62 18.44 19.85
C TYR A 744 10.80 19.44 20.67
N LEU A 745 10.50 19.06 21.91
CA LEU A 745 9.68 19.84 22.83
C LEU A 745 10.49 20.21 24.06
N ASP A 746 10.10 21.28 24.73
CA ASP A 746 10.69 21.62 26.02
C ASP A 746 10.19 20.69 27.14
N ALA A 747 10.67 20.90 28.36
CA ALA A 747 10.26 20.12 29.53
C ALA A 747 8.75 20.21 29.87
N HIS A 748 8.02 21.16 29.28
CA HIS A 748 6.59 21.35 29.45
C HIS A 748 5.77 20.84 28.26
N GLY A 749 6.42 20.31 27.21
CA GLY A 749 5.75 19.78 26.02
C GLY A 749 5.37 20.86 25.00
N GLU A 750 5.93 22.07 25.08
CA GLU A 750 5.64 23.17 24.17
C GLU A 750 6.61 23.22 22.97
N GLU A 751 6.13 23.75 21.84
CA GLU A 751 6.95 24.00 20.64
C GLU A 751 7.66 25.36 20.75
N ASP A 752 8.99 25.38 20.67
CA ASP A 752 9.75 26.64 20.54
C ASP A 752 9.98 26.99 19.06
N ARG A 753 9.00 27.68 18.45
CA ARG A 753 9.10 28.10 17.05
C ARG A 753 10.21 29.13 16.87
N ASP A 754 11.07 28.88 15.89
CA ASP A 754 12.22 29.70 15.52
C ASP A 754 13.32 29.80 16.59
N LEU A 755 13.31 28.92 17.61
CA LEU A 755 14.30 28.94 18.71
C LEU A 755 14.44 30.32 19.38
N ARG A 756 13.40 31.17 19.29
CA ARG A 756 13.44 32.57 19.75
C ARG A 756 13.50 32.66 21.28
N TYR A 757 12.92 31.69 21.97
CA TYR A 757 12.89 31.61 23.44
C TYR A 757 13.96 30.66 24.02
N SER A 758 14.67 29.89 23.18
CA SER A 758 15.60 28.83 23.57
C SER A 758 17.08 29.24 23.55
N ARG A 759 17.43 30.51 23.78
CA ARG A 759 18.82 30.86 24.20
C ARG A 759 19.12 30.35 25.62
N GLY A 760 18.95 29.04 25.85
CA GLY A 760 19.28 28.36 27.11
C GLY A 760 18.36 27.19 27.54
N LYS A 761 17.22 26.93 26.89
CA LYS A 761 16.32 25.82 27.27
C LYS A 761 16.62 24.54 26.48
N PRO A 762 16.84 23.38 27.14
CA PRO A 762 17.03 22.11 26.44
C PRO A 762 15.71 21.63 25.82
N LEU A 763 15.79 21.15 24.58
CA LEU A 763 14.68 20.50 23.88
C LEU A 763 14.95 19.01 23.76
N PHE A 764 13.91 18.21 24.02
CA PHE A 764 13.96 16.76 24.05
C PHE A 764 13.07 16.14 22.97
N LEU A 765 13.51 15.02 22.40
CA LEU A 765 12.76 14.29 21.39
C LEU A 765 11.46 13.72 21.99
N CYS A 766 10.33 14.02 21.37
CA CYS A 766 9.06 13.38 21.68
C CYS A 766 8.87 12.14 20.81
N GLU A 767 9.12 10.95 21.37
CA GLU A 767 8.98 9.68 20.65
C GLU A 767 7.59 9.47 20.04
N GLU A 768 6.53 9.89 20.72
CA GLU A 768 5.15 9.74 20.25
C GLU A 768 4.92 10.53 18.94
N ARG A 769 5.35 11.80 18.91
CA ARG A 769 5.28 12.62 17.69
C ARG A 769 6.14 12.04 16.57
N TYR A 770 7.32 11.51 16.91
CA TYR A 770 8.20 10.90 15.92
C TYR A 770 7.60 9.63 15.30
N ARG A 771 6.97 8.77 16.12
CA ARG A 771 6.24 7.59 15.64
C ARG A 771 5.06 7.96 14.74
N VAL A 772 4.31 9.01 15.07
CA VAL A 772 3.23 9.51 14.20
C VAL A 772 3.78 10.00 12.86
N LEU A 773 4.90 10.73 12.85
CA LEU A 773 5.55 11.18 11.62
C LEU A 773 6.00 9.98 10.75
N GLU A 774 6.64 8.98 11.35
CA GLU A 774 7.07 7.76 10.65
C GLU A 774 5.88 6.98 10.09
N GLN A 775 4.79 6.84 10.86
CA GLN A 775 3.56 6.21 10.40
C GLN A 775 2.92 6.98 9.24
N GLN A 776 2.90 8.32 9.28
CA GLN A 776 2.36 9.14 8.21
C GLN A 776 3.17 9.04 6.91
N TRP A 777 4.49 8.91 7.04
CA TRP A 777 5.37 8.64 5.91
C TRP A 777 5.13 7.26 5.30
N GLY A 778 5.12 6.22 6.14
CA GLY A 778 4.89 4.85 5.69
C GLY A 778 3.53 4.61 5.06
N SER A 779 2.49 5.33 5.52
CA SER A 779 1.10 5.24 5.05
C SER A 779 0.70 6.29 4.00
N HIS A 780 1.62 7.18 3.60
CA HIS A 780 1.41 8.24 2.62
C HIS A 780 0.26 9.21 2.95
N THR A 781 -0.09 9.32 4.24
CA THR A 781 -1.29 10.05 4.72
C THR A 781 -1.09 11.55 4.93
N PHE A 782 0.06 12.12 4.55
CA PHE A 782 0.35 13.54 4.75
C PHE A 782 -0.70 14.47 4.13
N ASP A 783 -1.19 14.18 2.92
CA ASP A 783 -2.21 14.98 2.24
C ASP A 783 -3.60 14.90 2.92
N HIS A 784 -3.87 13.84 3.67
CA HIS A 784 -5.16 13.62 4.35
C HIS A 784 -5.21 14.26 5.74
N ILE A 785 -4.07 14.32 6.42
CA ILE A 785 -3.98 14.82 7.79
C ILE A 785 -3.62 16.32 7.81
N ASN A 786 -2.67 16.74 6.97
CA ASN A 786 -2.19 18.11 6.96
C ASN A 786 -3.04 18.98 6.02
N LYS A 787 -3.64 20.03 6.56
CA LYS A 787 -4.56 20.92 5.81
C LYS A 787 -3.90 22.19 5.27
N ARG A 788 -2.62 22.44 5.58
CA ARG A 788 -1.92 23.70 5.27
C ARG A 788 -0.77 23.45 4.29
N TRP A 789 -1.13 23.16 3.04
CA TRP A 789 -0.18 23.05 1.95
C TRP A 789 -0.02 24.39 1.24
N GLY A 790 1.22 24.82 1.03
CA GLY A 790 1.56 25.98 0.21
C GLY A 790 2.27 25.54 -1.07
N PRO A 791 2.07 26.23 -2.21
CA PRO A 791 2.88 25.99 -3.40
C PRO A 791 4.30 26.51 -3.17
N HIS A 792 5.31 25.76 -3.63
CA HIS A 792 6.69 26.22 -3.59
C HIS A 792 7.26 26.57 -4.96
N TYR A 793 6.57 26.46 -6.11
CA TYR A 793 7.07 26.90 -7.44
C TYR A 793 8.59 26.66 -7.71
N ASN A 794 9.12 25.51 -7.32
CA ASN A 794 10.56 25.17 -7.36
C ASN A 794 11.53 26.09 -6.53
N GLY A 795 11.01 26.99 -5.69
CA GLY A 795 11.73 27.76 -4.66
C GLY A 795 10.93 27.98 -3.34
N LEU A 796 11.54 27.69 -2.19
CA LEU A 796 10.90 27.75 -0.85
C LEU A 796 11.05 29.10 -0.12
#